data_AF-A0A371H1F9-F1
#
_entry.id   AF-A0A371H1F9-F1
#
_cell.length_a   1.000
_cell.length_b   1.000
_cell.length_c   1.000
_cell.angle_alpha   90.00
_cell.angle_beta   90.00
_cell.angle_gamma   90.00
#
_symmetry.space_group_name_H-M   'P 1'
#
loop_
_entity.id
_entity.type
_entity.pdbx_description
1 polymer ?
#
loop_
_entity_poly.entity_id
_entity_poly.type
_entity_poly.pdbx_seq_one_letter_code
_entity_poly.pdbx_strand_id
1 'polypeptide(L)'
;MFKLLVSRAARVSNSGEHNVLVSFGFARCVHSLQFATVGAEEISGSRPAEVLNLVQGKWIGSSNKTTLLDPLNGDSFIKVAEVDETGIQPFVESLSSCPKHGVHNPFKAPERYLMYGEISTKAAHMLSLPKVSDFFTRLIQRVSPKSYQQAFGEVYVTQKFLENFCGDQVRFLARSFAVPGNHLGQQSHGFRWPYGPVAIITPFNFPLEIPVLQLMGALYMGNKPVLKVDSKVSIVMEQMLRLLHTCGLPVEDVDFINSDGKTMNKLLLEANPRMTLFTGSSRVAEKLTVDLKGRIKLEDAGFDWKILGPDVHQEDYIAWVCDQDAYTCSGQKCSAQSLLFMHENWSKTSLLSKLKDLAEKRKLADLTIGPVLTVTTDSMLEHVNKLLEIPGSKLLFGGRPLEDHSIPSIYGAIKPTAVYVPLEEIMKDKNFELVTKEIFGPFQIITDYKSSQLSVVLDALERMHNHLTAAVVSNDPLFLQARFLLLKLIGREVIGKSVNGTTYAGLRARTTGAPQNHWFGPAGDPRGAGIGTPEAIKLLLVSRATKHSIPRNYNAFVSFGFSRCIHSLSFATVEAEEISGSRPAEVLNLVQGKWVGSSNWNTVVDPLNGDSFIKVAEVDETGLQPFVKSLSSCPKHGVHNPFKAPERYLMFGDISAKAAHMLSLPKVSDFFTRLIQRVSPKSYQQAFGEVYVTQKFLENFCGDQVRFLARSFAVPGNHLGQQSHGFRWPYGPIPVLQLMGALYMGNKPVIKVDSKVSIVMEQMLRLLHACGLPTEDVDFINSDGKTMNKLLLEANPRMTLFTGSSRVAEKLAVDLKGRVKLEDAGFDWKILGPDVHQEDYIAWVCDQDAYASSGQKCSAQSLLFMHENWSKTSLLSKLKDLAERRKLEDLTIGPVLTVTTDSILEHVNKLLEIPGSKLLFGGRPLEDHSIPPIYGAVKPTAVYVPLEEIMKDKNFELVTKEIFGPFQVITDYKSSQLSVVLDALERMHNHLTAAVVSNDPLFLQDVIGKSVNGTTYAGLRARTTGAPQNHWFGPAGDARGAGIGTPEAIKL
;
A
#
# COMPACT_ATOMS: atom_id res chain seq x y z
N MET A 1 49.62 -15.77 -8.48
CA MET A 1 49.62 -14.30 -8.40
C MET A 1 48.81 -13.89 -7.15
N PHE A 2 49.28 -14.34 -5.99
CA PHE A 2 48.66 -14.18 -4.66
C PHE A 2 49.84 -14.02 -3.69
N LYS A 3 50.19 -12.78 -3.35
CA LYS A 3 51.13 -12.27 -2.29
C LYS A 3 51.55 -10.85 -2.69
N LEU A 4 51.76 -9.97 -1.70
CA LEU A 4 52.01 -8.51 -1.74
C LEU A 4 50.69 -7.73 -1.66
N LEU A 5 50.37 -6.90 -0.65
CA LEU A 5 51.17 -6.12 0.27
C LEU A 5 50.49 -5.98 1.64
N VAL A 6 51.20 -6.35 2.71
CA VAL A 6 50.98 -5.84 4.08
C VAL A 6 52.34 -5.38 4.58
N SER A 7 52.61 -4.07 4.60
CA SER A 7 53.57 -3.41 5.50
C SER A 7 53.62 -1.89 5.25
N ARG A 8 53.76 -1.12 6.33
CA ARG A 8 53.82 0.36 6.51
C ARG A 8 52.46 0.95 6.88
N ALA A 9 52.28 1.66 7.99
CA ALA A 9 53.20 2.15 9.00
C ALA A 9 52.39 2.58 10.24
N ALA A 10 52.91 2.33 11.46
CA ALA A 10 52.69 3.19 12.62
C ALA A 10 53.66 2.79 13.75
N ARG A 11 54.72 3.59 13.91
CA ARG A 11 55.48 3.75 15.16
C ARG A 11 55.24 5.19 15.63
N VAL A 12 55.50 5.41 16.94
CA VAL A 12 55.38 6.65 17.73
C VAL A 12 54.01 6.75 18.42
N SER A 13 53.84 6.83 19.74
CA SER A 13 54.73 7.11 20.88
C SER A 13 54.13 6.54 22.19
N ASN A 14 55.01 6.23 23.14
CA ASN A 14 54.73 5.74 24.48
C ASN A 14 54.78 6.91 25.50
N SER A 15 53.84 6.95 26.44
CA SER A 15 53.94 7.59 27.78
C SER A 15 52.69 7.15 28.57
N GLY A 16 52.76 6.15 29.48
CA GLY A 16 53.01 6.31 30.93
C GLY A 16 51.79 6.96 31.62
N GLU A 17 51.11 6.46 32.65
CA GLU A 17 51.26 5.39 33.64
C GLU A 17 49.88 5.12 34.29
N HIS A 18 49.64 3.89 34.76
CA HIS A 18 49.00 3.48 36.02
C HIS A 18 48.24 2.15 35.88
N ASN A 19 48.96 1.09 36.24
CA ASN A 19 48.44 -0.25 36.47
C ASN A 19 47.60 -0.29 37.75
N VAL A 20 46.37 -0.82 37.65
CA VAL A 20 45.76 -1.62 38.71
C VAL A 20 45.50 -3.00 38.12
N LEU A 21 46.35 -3.95 38.51
CA LEU A 21 46.25 -5.37 38.18
C LEU A 21 45.06 -5.99 38.91
N VAL A 22 44.02 -6.40 38.17
CA VAL A 22 43.10 -7.44 38.62
C VAL A 22 43.35 -8.67 37.75
N SER A 23 43.83 -9.72 38.42
CA SER A 23 44.16 -11.02 37.84
C SER A 23 42.89 -11.68 37.27
N PHE A 24 42.83 -11.87 35.95
CA PHE A 24 41.92 -12.83 35.32
C PHE A 24 42.70 -14.10 34.97
N GLY A 25 42.48 -15.16 35.75
CA GLY A 25 42.90 -16.50 35.40
C GLY A 25 42.18 -16.98 34.15
N PHE A 26 42.84 -16.92 33.00
CA PHE A 26 42.39 -17.53 31.76
C PHE A 26 42.64 -19.05 31.79
N ALA A 27 41.68 -19.81 32.29
CA ALA A 27 41.48 -21.18 31.80
C ALA A 27 40.66 -21.07 30.50
N ARG A 28 41.35 -21.10 29.36
CA ARG A 28 40.73 -21.13 28.02
C ARG A 28 39.92 -22.42 27.85
N CYS A 29 38.61 -22.35 28.02
CA CYS A 29 37.69 -23.34 27.45
C CYS A 29 37.34 -22.91 26.02
N VAL A 30 37.70 -23.72 25.04
CA VAL A 30 37.52 -23.46 23.58
C VAL A 30 36.04 -23.64 23.15
N HIS A 31 35.08 -23.57 24.08
CA HIS A 31 33.67 -23.98 23.86
C HIS A 31 32.59 -22.92 24.16
N SER A 32 32.89 -21.76 24.76
CA SER A 32 31.84 -20.80 25.15
C SER A 32 31.52 -19.77 24.07
N LEU A 33 30.23 -19.60 23.75
CA LEU A 33 29.73 -18.46 22.97
C LEU A 33 30.06 -17.16 23.71
N GLN A 34 30.78 -16.22 23.07
CA GLN A 34 31.34 -15.04 23.75
C GLN A 34 30.32 -14.14 24.47
N PHE A 35 29.07 -14.07 23.98
CA PHE A 35 28.02 -13.25 24.58
C PHE A 35 27.25 -13.99 25.71
N ALA A 36 27.30 -15.32 25.74
CA ALA A 36 26.44 -16.14 26.58
C ALA A 36 27.00 -16.23 28.00
N THR A 37 26.12 -16.11 28.98
CA THR A 37 26.44 -16.23 30.42
C THR A 37 26.02 -17.58 30.99
N VAL A 38 25.36 -18.41 30.19
CA VAL A 38 24.82 -19.73 30.56
C VAL A 38 25.06 -20.73 29.43
N GLY A 39 25.13 -22.02 29.75
CA GLY A 39 25.04 -23.11 28.77
C GLY A 39 23.65 -23.73 28.82
N ALA A 40 22.88 -23.70 27.73
CA ALA A 40 21.46 -24.08 27.73
C ALA A 40 21.16 -25.50 28.27
N GLU A 41 22.07 -26.44 28.02
CA GLU A 41 21.94 -27.83 28.51
C GLU A 41 22.49 -28.03 29.94
N GLU A 42 23.29 -27.09 30.44
CA GLU A 42 23.94 -27.20 31.76
C GLU A 42 23.07 -26.66 32.90
N ILE A 43 22.06 -25.82 32.57
CA ILE A 43 21.12 -25.26 33.55
C ILE A 43 20.36 -26.39 34.24
N SER A 44 20.41 -26.45 35.55
CA SER A 44 19.74 -27.49 36.36
C SER A 44 19.59 -27.04 37.81
N GLY A 45 18.88 -27.79 38.65
CA GLY A 45 18.84 -27.52 40.09
C GLY A 45 20.23 -27.49 40.76
N SER A 46 21.17 -28.29 40.26
CA SER A 46 22.55 -28.31 40.76
C SER A 46 23.44 -27.17 40.23
N ARG A 47 23.04 -26.57 39.11
CA ARG A 47 23.73 -25.46 38.44
C ARG A 47 22.69 -24.42 37.98
N PRO A 48 22.08 -23.69 38.92
CA PRO A 48 21.03 -22.76 38.58
C PRO A 48 21.60 -21.54 37.83
N ALA A 49 20.91 -21.08 36.80
CA ALA A 49 21.24 -19.83 36.12
C ALA A 49 20.76 -18.62 36.93
N GLU A 50 21.38 -17.46 36.70
CA GLU A 50 20.92 -16.18 37.24
C GLU A 50 20.52 -15.25 36.10
N VAL A 51 19.37 -14.59 36.24
CA VAL A 51 18.86 -13.60 35.29
C VAL A 51 18.92 -12.22 35.91
N LEU A 52 19.52 -11.27 35.20
CA LEU A 52 19.77 -9.90 35.65
C LEU A 52 18.87 -8.89 34.93
N ASN A 53 18.83 -7.66 35.45
CA ASN A 53 18.18 -6.52 34.82
C ASN A 53 19.21 -5.65 34.09
N LEU A 54 18.78 -4.89 33.09
CA LEU A 54 19.60 -3.85 32.43
C LEU A 54 18.93 -2.50 32.66
N VAL A 55 19.64 -1.55 33.26
CA VAL A 55 19.15 -0.19 33.41
C VAL A 55 20.30 0.80 33.33
N GLN A 56 20.11 1.90 32.61
CA GLN A 56 21.14 2.94 32.45
C GLN A 56 22.50 2.35 31.98
N GLY A 57 22.44 1.39 31.06
CA GLY A 57 23.62 0.76 30.46
C GLY A 57 24.36 -0.25 31.36
N LYS A 58 23.82 -0.63 32.52
CA LYS A 58 24.46 -1.57 33.46
C LYS A 58 23.58 -2.79 33.74
N TRP A 59 24.20 -3.96 33.69
CA TRP A 59 23.58 -5.20 34.19
C TRP A 59 23.60 -5.20 35.72
N ILE A 60 22.42 -5.25 36.34
CA ILE A 60 22.26 -5.20 37.79
C ILE A 60 21.49 -6.42 38.32
N GLY A 61 21.90 -6.91 39.48
CA GLY A 61 21.13 -7.87 40.25
C GLY A 61 20.03 -7.19 41.08
N SER A 62 19.34 -7.98 41.88
CA SER A 62 18.36 -7.55 42.88
C SER A 62 18.59 -8.35 44.15
N SER A 63 18.32 -7.74 45.31
CA SER A 63 18.24 -8.46 46.59
C SER A 63 17.07 -9.43 46.62
N ASN A 64 16.01 -9.15 45.86
CA ASN A 64 14.88 -10.05 45.66
C ASN A 64 15.15 -11.00 44.48
N LYS A 65 15.27 -12.30 44.77
CA LYS A 65 15.52 -13.34 43.75
C LYS A 65 14.36 -14.33 43.73
N THR A 66 13.57 -14.30 42.67
CA THR A 66 12.49 -15.26 42.44
C THR A 66 13.07 -16.53 41.82
N THR A 67 12.85 -17.66 42.47
CA THR A 67 13.31 -18.97 41.98
C THR A 67 12.25 -19.58 41.08
N LEU A 68 12.64 -19.92 39.86
CA LEU A 68 11.79 -20.60 38.88
C LEU A 68 12.04 -22.10 38.93
N LEU A 69 10.97 -22.86 38.75
CA LEU A 69 11.02 -24.31 38.63
C LEU A 69 11.14 -24.71 37.15
N ASP A 70 11.95 -25.71 36.86
CA ASP A 70 12.02 -26.31 35.53
C ASP A 70 10.66 -26.95 35.21
N PRO A 71 10.00 -26.57 34.10
CA PRO A 71 8.69 -27.10 33.75
C PRO A 71 8.63 -28.61 33.57
N LEU A 72 9.75 -29.30 33.34
CA LEU A 72 9.79 -30.73 33.06
C LEU A 72 9.95 -31.58 34.31
N ASN A 73 10.61 -31.07 35.35
CA ASN A 73 10.95 -31.87 36.54
C ASN A 73 10.79 -31.17 37.89
N GLY A 74 10.53 -29.86 37.92
CA GLY A 74 10.34 -29.08 39.15
C GLY A 74 11.63 -28.62 39.83
N ASP A 75 12.80 -28.83 39.24
CA ASP A 75 14.06 -28.37 39.81
C ASP A 75 14.13 -26.85 39.87
N SER A 76 14.69 -26.30 40.94
CA SER A 76 14.99 -24.87 41.07
C SER A 76 16.19 -24.47 40.19
N PHE A 77 15.95 -24.29 38.88
CA PHE A 77 17.01 -24.18 37.86
C PHE A 77 17.35 -22.75 37.42
N ILE A 78 16.52 -21.75 37.73
CA ILE A 78 16.77 -20.34 37.37
C ILE A 78 16.40 -19.43 38.54
N LYS A 79 17.25 -18.45 38.85
CA LYS A 79 17.00 -17.37 39.81
C LYS A 79 16.91 -16.05 39.06
N VAL A 80 15.74 -15.40 39.10
CA VAL A 80 15.50 -14.12 38.43
C VAL A 80 15.61 -13.00 39.46
N ALA A 81 16.47 -12.02 39.18
CA ALA A 81 16.57 -10.79 39.96
C ALA A 81 15.35 -9.90 39.70
N GLU A 82 14.27 -10.07 40.47
CA GLU A 82 13.06 -9.26 40.28
C GLU A 82 13.17 -7.90 40.97
N VAL A 83 12.77 -6.87 40.25
CA VAL A 83 12.60 -5.51 40.76
C VAL A 83 11.24 -5.43 41.45
N ASP A 84 11.22 -4.89 42.66
CA ASP A 84 10.00 -4.57 43.41
C ASP A 84 9.56 -3.12 43.17
N GLU A 85 8.40 -2.75 43.74
CA GLU A 85 7.82 -1.41 43.63
C GLU A 85 8.70 -0.26 44.15
N THR A 86 9.74 -0.55 44.95
CA THR A 86 10.69 0.46 45.46
C THR A 86 11.92 0.61 44.58
N GLY A 87 12.26 -0.43 43.81
CA GLY A 87 13.41 -0.47 42.91
C GLY A 87 13.18 0.08 41.50
N ILE A 88 11.98 0.58 41.17
CA ILE A 88 11.64 1.04 39.80
C ILE A 88 12.23 2.39 39.40
N GLN A 89 12.68 3.20 40.38
CA GLN A 89 13.07 4.59 40.15
C GLN A 89 14.18 4.77 39.08
N PRO A 90 15.25 3.94 39.02
CA PRO A 90 16.25 4.04 37.97
C PRO A 90 15.69 3.84 36.54
N PHE A 91 14.65 3.01 36.39
CA PHE A 91 13.98 2.78 35.11
C PHE A 91 13.08 3.97 34.73
N VAL A 92 12.38 4.55 35.70
CA VAL A 92 11.58 5.78 35.51
C VAL A 92 12.48 6.91 35.03
N GLU A 93 13.65 7.10 35.66
CA GLU A 93 14.64 8.10 35.28
C GLU A 93 15.23 7.83 33.90
N SER A 94 15.58 6.57 33.61
CA SER A 94 16.15 6.17 32.33
C SER A 94 15.18 6.40 31.16
N LEU A 95 13.90 6.08 31.31
CA LEU A 95 12.88 6.40 30.31
C LEU A 95 12.69 7.91 30.16
N SER A 96 12.63 8.63 31.28
CA SER A 96 12.41 10.08 31.29
C SER A 96 13.53 10.87 30.61
N SER A 97 14.75 10.30 30.53
CA SER A 97 15.85 10.91 29.80
C SER A 97 15.66 10.90 28.27
N CYS A 98 14.76 10.07 27.74
CA CYS A 98 14.39 10.10 26.33
C CYS A 98 13.36 11.21 26.07
N PRO A 99 13.67 12.20 25.23
CA PRO A 99 12.69 13.23 24.88
C PRO A 99 11.58 12.67 23.98
N LYS A 100 10.44 13.37 23.93
CA LYS A 100 9.27 13.00 23.08
C LYS A 100 9.58 12.95 21.59
N HIS A 101 10.65 13.60 21.14
CA HIS A 101 11.11 13.55 19.76
C HIS A 101 12.13 12.43 19.49
N GLY A 102 12.29 11.51 20.44
CA GLY A 102 13.13 10.32 20.32
C GLY A 102 14.63 10.56 20.48
N VAL A 103 15.34 9.44 20.55
CA VAL A 103 16.82 9.40 20.50
C VAL A 103 17.31 9.80 19.10
N HIS A 104 16.62 9.37 18.05
CA HIS A 104 16.71 9.87 16.68
C HIS A 104 15.34 10.06 16.04
N ASN A 105 15.28 10.81 14.95
CA ASN A 105 14.10 10.98 14.10
C ASN A 105 14.57 11.39 12.69
N PRO A 106 13.69 11.59 11.68
CA PRO A 106 14.12 11.92 10.32
C PRO A 106 15.06 13.14 10.20
N PHE A 107 15.11 14.01 11.21
CA PHE A 107 15.93 15.23 11.23
C PHE A 107 16.99 15.27 12.34
N LYS A 108 16.95 14.35 13.31
CA LYS A 108 17.86 14.30 14.46
C LYS A 108 18.56 12.95 14.48
N ALA A 109 19.89 12.97 14.46
CA ALA A 109 20.72 11.77 14.48
C ALA A 109 20.32 10.70 13.43
N PRO A 110 20.07 11.06 12.14
CA PRO A 110 19.62 10.12 11.12
C PRO A 110 20.65 9.00 10.81
N GLU A 111 21.92 9.19 11.15
CA GLU A 111 22.96 8.15 11.09
C GLU A 111 22.61 6.92 11.93
N ARG A 112 21.78 7.09 12.98
CA ARG A 112 21.34 5.97 13.82
C ARG A 112 20.45 4.98 13.07
N TYR A 113 19.73 5.40 12.03
CA TYR A 113 19.01 4.45 11.18
C TYR A 113 19.98 3.46 10.50
N LEU A 114 21.13 3.95 10.04
CA LEU A 114 22.16 3.11 9.41
C LEU A 114 22.85 2.22 10.44
N MET A 115 23.15 2.76 11.62
CA MET A 115 23.70 2.00 12.76
C MET A 115 22.80 0.79 13.10
N TYR A 116 21.48 0.99 13.19
CA TYR A 116 20.56 -0.12 13.43
C TYR A 116 20.50 -1.10 12.27
N GLY A 117 20.66 -0.65 11.02
CA GLY A 117 20.81 -1.55 9.87
C GLY A 117 22.06 -2.42 9.95
N GLU A 118 23.17 -1.88 10.44
CA GLU A 118 24.41 -2.63 10.69
C GLU A 118 24.27 -3.62 11.86
N ILE A 119 23.65 -3.19 12.97
CA ILE A 119 23.35 -4.05 14.11
C ILE A 119 22.49 -5.23 13.66
N SER A 120 21.46 -4.98 12.87
CA SER A 120 20.57 -6.01 12.31
C SER A 120 21.34 -7.01 11.45
N THR A 121 22.26 -6.50 10.61
CA THR A 121 23.14 -7.34 9.78
C THR A 121 24.00 -8.28 10.62
N LYS A 122 24.66 -7.74 11.65
CA LYS A 122 25.52 -8.52 12.54
C LYS A 122 24.71 -9.54 13.37
N ALA A 123 23.56 -9.12 13.90
CA ALA A 123 22.71 -9.98 14.72
C ALA A 123 22.08 -11.12 13.90
N ALA A 124 21.60 -10.83 12.68
CA ALA A 124 21.12 -11.84 11.74
C ALA A 124 22.22 -12.85 11.41
N HIS A 125 23.43 -12.38 11.12
CA HIS A 125 24.57 -13.26 10.87
C HIS A 125 24.86 -14.15 12.09
N MET A 126 24.93 -13.57 13.30
CA MET A 126 25.16 -14.33 14.53
C MET A 126 24.11 -15.42 14.76
N LEU A 127 22.82 -15.10 14.59
CA LEU A 127 21.74 -16.09 14.72
C LEU A 127 21.78 -17.17 13.64
N SER A 128 22.34 -16.88 12.47
CA SER A 128 22.53 -17.88 11.40
C SER A 128 23.64 -18.90 11.70
N LEU A 129 24.53 -18.61 12.66
CA LEU A 129 25.61 -19.54 13.03
C LEU A 129 25.01 -20.76 13.75
N PRO A 130 25.31 -21.99 13.31
CA PRO A 130 24.67 -23.21 13.83
C PRO A 130 24.73 -23.33 15.35
N LYS A 131 25.88 -23.01 15.98
CA LYS A 131 26.04 -23.08 17.45
C LYS A 131 25.19 -22.06 18.19
N VAL A 132 25.03 -20.85 17.63
CA VAL A 132 24.21 -19.78 18.24
C VAL A 132 22.74 -20.13 18.08
N SER A 133 22.35 -20.60 16.90
CA SER A 133 20.99 -21.04 16.60
C SER A 133 20.56 -22.20 17.51
N ASP A 134 21.40 -23.24 17.64
CA ASP A 134 21.14 -24.38 18.53
C ASP A 134 21.09 -23.95 20.01
N PHE A 135 21.98 -23.04 20.44
CA PHE A 135 21.96 -22.48 21.79
C PHE A 135 20.62 -21.82 22.14
N PHE A 136 20.15 -20.88 21.31
CA PHE A 136 18.85 -20.24 21.55
C PHE A 136 17.71 -21.24 21.44
N THR A 137 17.75 -22.15 20.47
CA THR A 137 16.74 -23.20 20.31
C THR A 137 16.59 -24.01 21.60
N ARG A 138 17.68 -24.53 22.14
CA ARG A 138 17.66 -25.32 23.38
C ARG A 138 17.26 -24.49 24.59
N LEU A 139 17.75 -23.26 24.69
CA LEU A 139 17.40 -22.37 25.80
C LEU A 139 15.90 -22.08 25.82
N ILE A 140 15.29 -21.84 24.65
CA ILE A 140 13.84 -21.70 24.50
C ILE A 140 13.13 -22.97 24.97
N GLN A 141 13.56 -24.17 24.55
CA GLN A 141 12.93 -25.42 24.97
C GLN A 141 12.93 -25.63 26.50
N ARG A 142 13.98 -25.17 27.19
CA ARG A 142 14.10 -25.32 28.65
C ARG A 142 13.09 -24.48 29.42
N VAL A 143 12.77 -23.29 28.95
CA VAL A 143 11.90 -22.33 29.66
C VAL A 143 10.49 -22.25 29.08
N SER A 144 10.34 -22.54 27.80
CA SER A 144 9.08 -22.56 27.05
C SER A 144 8.98 -23.88 26.29
N PRO A 145 8.64 -24.99 26.98
CA PRO A 145 8.73 -26.34 26.43
C PRO A 145 7.96 -26.51 25.12
N LYS A 146 8.72 -26.76 24.05
CA LYS A 146 8.23 -27.03 22.71
C LYS A 146 9.25 -27.90 21.98
N SER A 147 8.83 -28.60 20.93
CA SER A 147 9.76 -29.40 20.11
C SER A 147 10.91 -28.54 19.57
N TYR A 148 12.05 -29.17 19.29
CA TYR A 148 13.24 -28.50 18.79
C TYR A 148 12.93 -27.71 17.51
N GLN A 149 12.16 -28.30 16.58
CA GLN A 149 11.78 -27.67 15.32
C GLN A 149 10.96 -26.39 15.51
N GLN A 150 10.12 -26.34 16.56
CA GLN A 150 9.32 -25.14 16.86
C GLN A 150 10.18 -24.04 17.49
N ALA A 151 11.05 -24.39 18.43
CA ALA A 151 12.01 -23.45 19.00
C ALA A 151 13.00 -22.93 17.94
N PHE A 152 13.46 -23.79 17.05
CA PHE A 152 14.30 -23.42 15.92
C PHE A 152 13.54 -22.50 14.94
N GLY A 153 12.26 -22.78 14.70
CA GLY A 153 11.39 -21.92 13.89
C GLY A 153 11.33 -20.49 14.40
N GLU A 154 11.24 -20.32 15.72
CA GLU A 154 11.27 -19.02 16.40
C GLU A 154 12.60 -18.27 16.19
N VAL A 155 13.73 -18.97 16.33
CA VAL A 155 15.06 -18.43 16.03
C VAL A 155 15.19 -18.04 14.56
N TYR A 156 14.68 -18.88 13.66
CA TYR A 156 14.73 -18.65 12.22
C TYR A 156 13.90 -17.43 11.79
N VAL A 157 12.67 -17.29 12.30
CA VAL A 157 11.83 -16.10 12.04
C VAL A 157 12.52 -14.84 12.57
N THR A 158 13.10 -14.90 13.76
CA THR A 158 13.87 -13.78 14.35
C THR A 158 15.07 -13.40 13.49
N GLN A 159 15.85 -14.39 13.02
CA GLN A 159 16.96 -14.19 12.09
C GLN A 159 16.48 -13.50 10.81
N LYS A 160 15.43 -14.02 10.17
CA LYS A 160 14.92 -13.48 8.90
C LYS A 160 14.30 -12.10 9.05
N PHE A 161 13.70 -11.80 10.19
CA PHE A 161 13.24 -10.45 10.50
C PHE A 161 14.42 -9.48 10.54
N LEU A 162 15.52 -9.82 11.22
CA LEU A 162 16.71 -8.97 11.26
C LEU A 162 17.34 -8.81 9.86
N GLU A 163 17.35 -9.86 9.03
CA GLU A 163 17.79 -9.77 7.62
C GLU A 163 16.97 -8.76 6.81
N ASN A 164 15.65 -8.67 7.05
CA ASN A 164 14.77 -7.72 6.36
C ASN A 164 15.11 -6.25 6.67
N PHE A 165 15.81 -5.99 7.78
CA PHE A 165 16.14 -4.65 8.26
C PHE A 165 17.65 -4.33 8.17
N CYS A 166 18.40 -5.08 7.37
CA CYS A 166 19.80 -4.77 7.08
C CYS A 166 19.96 -3.53 6.16
N GLY A 167 21.17 -2.95 6.17
CA GLY A 167 21.53 -1.82 5.30
C GLY A 167 20.61 -0.61 5.48
N ASP A 168 20.07 -0.09 4.39
CA ASP A 168 19.19 1.09 4.40
C ASP A 168 17.74 0.81 4.80
N GLN A 169 17.37 -0.45 5.07
CA GLN A 169 15.96 -0.80 5.31
C GLN A 169 15.38 -0.13 6.56
N VAL A 170 16.19 0.05 7.61
CA VAL A 170 15.79 0.83 8.79
C VAL A 170 15.60 2.32 8.43
N ARG A 171 16.46 2.89 7.57
CA ARG A 171 16.28 4.25 7.05
C ARG A 171 14.98 4.37 6.23
N PHE A 172 14.63 3.35 5.46
CA PHE A 172 13.40 3.33 4.66
C PHE A 172 12.12 3.24 5.49
N LEU A 173 12.17 2.76 6.73
CA LEU A 173 11.04 2.88 7.66
C LEU A 173 10.70 4.34 7.98
N ALA A 174 11.69 5.23 7.97
CA ALA A 174 11.53 6.66 8.23
C ALA A 174 11.13 7.49 6.98
N ARG A 175 10.85 6.84 5.85
CA ARG A 175 10.43 7.51 4.61
C ARG A 175 9.21 8.42 4.86
N SER A 176 9.35 9.68 4.49
CA SER A 176 8.30 10.70 4.53
C SER A 176 7.60 10.86 3.18
N PHE A 177 6.51 11.61 3.18
CA PHE A 177 5.93 12.17 1.97
C PHE A 177 5.83 13.70 2.10
N ALA A 178 5.84 14.40 0.97
CA ALA A 178 5.66 15.84 0.91
C ALA A 178 4.49 16.16 -0.03
N VAL A 179 3.74 17.22 0.28
CA VAL A 179 2.68 17.78 -0.57
C VAL A 179 2.96 19.28 -0.69
N PRO A 180 3.18 19.82 -1.90
CA PRO A 180 3.31 21.26 -2.12
C PRO A 180 2.10 22.02 -1.55
N GLY A 181 2.34 23.22 -1.03
CA GLY A 181 1.29 24.10 -0.52
C GLY A 181 0.62 24.94 -1.60
N ASN A 182 -0.29 25.82 -1.17
CA ASN A 182 -1.16 26.61 -2.06
C ASN A 182 -0.44 27.83 -2.67
N HIS A 183 0.76 28.15 -2.20
CA HIS A 183 1.53 29.29 -2.68
C HIS A 183 3.03 28.99 -2.63
N LEU A 184 3.81 29.80 -3.35
CA LEU A 184 5.26 29.69 -3.41
C LEU A 184 5.87 29.68 -2.00
N GLY A 185 6.86 28.81 -1.79
CA GLY A 185 7.55 28.63 -0.52
C GLY A 185 6.78 27.80 0.52
N GLN A 186 5.54 27.40 0.23
CA GLN A 186 4.76 26.54 1.13
C GLN A 186 4.84 25.07 0.70
N GLN A 187 5.08 24.21 1.68
CA GLN A 187 5.03 22.76 1.53
C GLN A 187 4.58 22.14 2.85
N SER A 188 3.88 21.03 2.76
CA SER A 188 3.54 20.18 3.89
C SER A 188 4.31 18.87 3.77
N HIS A 189 4.70 18.31 4.89
CA HIS A 189 5.35 17.02 4.94
C HIS A 189 4.68 16.15 5.98
N GLY A 190 4.46 14.89 5.63
CA GLY A 190 4.06 13.85 6.55
C GLY A 190 5.27 13.02 6.94
N PHE A 191 5.66 13.12 8.21
CA PHE A 191 6.75 12.33 8.78
C PHE A 191 6.25 11.20 9.66
N ARG A 192 7.12 10.20 9.78
CA ARG A 192 7.06 9.19 10.82
C ARG A 192 7.86 9.70 12.01
N TRP A 193 7.17 10.12 13.08
CA TRP A 193 7.79 10.62 14.31
C TRP A 193 7.78 9.59 15.45
N PRO A 194 8.90 9.36 16.17
CA PRO A 194 8.89 8.51 17.37
C PRO A 194 7.89 9.01 18.42
N TYR A 195 7.48 8.10 19.29
CA TYR A 195 6.77 8.45 20.53
C TYR A 195 7.73 8.96 21.62
N GLY A 196 8.99 8.50 21.60
CA GLY A 196 10.00 8.81 22.62
C GLY A 196 10.15 7.65 23.61
N PRO A 197 9.87 7.83 24.91
CA PRO A 197 9.90 6.72 25.87
C PRO A 197 8.69 5.80 25.66
N VAL A 198 8.97 4.50 25.53
CA VAL A 198 7.95 3.46 25.30
C VAL A 198 8.17 2.26 26.23
N ALA A 199 7.14 1.45 26.43
CA ALA A 199 7.23 0.20 27.17
C ALA A 199 6.81 -0.99 26.30
N ILE A 200 7.46 -2.13 26.48
CA ILE A 200 7.16 -3.38 25.78
C ILE A 200 7.01 -4.49 26.82
N ILE A 201 5.89 -5.21 26.79
CA ILE A 201 5.56 -6.30 27.71
C ILE A 201 5.17 -7.51 26.89
N THR A 202 5.87 -8.63 27.09
CA THR A 202 5.71 -9.83 26.27
C THR A 202 5.49 -11.09 27.12
N PRO A 203 4.75 -12.09 26.59
CA PRO A 203 4.35 -13.29 27.33
C PRO A 203 5.44 -14.36 27.28
N PHE A 204 5.12 -15.55 27.80
CA PHE A 204 6.06 -16.65 27.96
C PHE A 204 6.29 -17.51 26.70
N ASN A 205 5.32 -17.54 25.79
CA ASN A 205 5.21 -18.61 24.80
C ASN A 205 6.14 -18.46 23.59
N PHE A 206 6.55 -17.26 23.24
CA PHE A 206 7.59 -16.98 22.24
C PHE A 206 8.62 -16.00 22.83
N PRO A 207 9.55 -16.49 23.66
CA PRO A 207 10.43 -15.67 24.48
C PRO A 207 11.57 -14.97 23.71
N LEU A 208 11.73 -15.26 22.41
CA LEU A 208 12.69 -14.61 21.53
C LEU A 208 11.96 -13.78 20.46
N GLU A 209 11.05 -14.39 19.70
CA GLU A 209 10.47 -13.76 18.51
C GLU A 209 9.67 -12.50 18.84
N ILE A 210 8.69 -12.60 19.73
CA ILE A 210 7.84 -11.45 20.11
C ILE A 210 8.68 -10.30 20.68
N PRO A 211 9.53 -10.50 21.73
CA PRO A 211 10.28 -9.40 22.30
C PRO A 211 11.33 -8.81 21.35
N VAL A 212 12.03 -9.60 20.53
CA VAL A 212 13.02 -9.06 19.58
C VAL A 212 12.36 -8.23 18.49
N LEU A 213 11.29 -8.74 17.87
CA LEU A 213 10.61 -8.03 16.77
C LEU A 213 10.05 -6.69 17.25
N GLN A 214 9.44 -6.64 18.43
CA GLN A 214 8.91 -5.40 19.01
C GLN A 214 10.02 -4.45 19.49
N LEU A 215 11.05 -4.98 20.17
CA LEU A 215 12.20 -4.20 20.64
C LEU A 215 12.88 -3.49 19.47
N MET A 216 13.27 -4.26 18.46
CA MET A 216 14.00 -3.73 17.32
C MET A 216 13.15 -2.75 16.52
N GLY A 217 11.85 -3.02 16.33
CA GLY A 217 10.94 -2.06 15.74
C GLY A 217 10.93 -0.73 16.50
N ALA A 218 10.85 -0.76 17.84
CA ALA A 218 10.80 0.44 18.66
C ALA A 218 12.07 1.28 18.51
N LEU A 219 13.22 0.61 18.58
CA LEU A 219 14.54 1.20 18.38
C LEU A 219 14.70 1.78 16.98
N TYR A 220 14.32 1.05 15.93
CA TYR A 220 14.39 1.52 14.54
C TYR A 220 13.69 2.86 14.33
N MET A 221 12.53 3.04 14.98
CA MET A 221 11.74 4.27 14.87
C MET A 221 12.20 5.41 15.77
N GLY A 222 13.24 5.23 16.58
CA GLY A 222 13.83 6.28 17.42
C GLY A 222 13.27 6.36 18.84
N ASN A 223 12.60 5.32 19.31
CA ASN A 223 12.11 5.24 20.68
C ASN A 223 13.17 4.67 21.63
N LYS A 224 13.04 4.98 22.92
CA LYS A 224 13.77 4.29 24.00
C LYS A 224 12.80 3.36 24.75
N PRO A 225 12.89 2.04 24.54
CA PRO A 225 12.03 1.07 25.20
C PRO A 225 12.56 0.65 26.58
N VAL A 226 11.64 0.48 27.54
CA VAL A 226 11.80 -0.48 28.63
C VAL A 226 11.13 -1.80 28.22
N LEU A 227 11.85 -2.90 28.28
CA LEU A 227 11.37 -4.23 27.90
C LEU A 227 11.17 -5.11 29.14
N LYS A 228 9.96 -5.66 29.27
CA LYS A 228 9.63 -6.74 30.20
C LYS A 228 9.24 -7.98 29.42
N VAL A 229 9.90 -9.09 29.71
CA VAL A 229 9.47 -10.43 29.30
C VAL A 229 8.90 -11.14 30.54
N ASP A 230 7.99 -12.10 30.37
CA ASP A 230 7.55 -12.94 31.50
C ASP A 230 8.79 -13.56 32.18
N SER A 231 8.89 -13.40 33.51
CA SER A 231 10.06 -13.83 34.28
C SER A 231 10.39 -15.31 34.06
N LYS A 232 9.39 -16.16 33.78
CA LYS A 232 9.59 -17.61 33.52
C LYS A 232 10.57 -17.89 32.37
N VAL A 233 10.67 -16.97 31.41
CA VAL A 233 11.39 -17.19 30.14
C VAL A 233 12.36 -16.06 29.79
N SER A 234 12.47 -15.05 30.65
CA SER A 234 13.20 -13.81 30.38
C SER A 234 14.71 -14.00 30.15
N ILE A 235 15.27 -15.13 30.60
CA ILE A 235 16.66 -15.54 30.33
C ILE A 235 16.99 -15.56 28.83
N VAL A 236 16.05 -15.93 27.96
CA VAL A 236 16.25 -15.99 26.51
C VAL A 236 16.54 -14.58 25.98
N MET A 237 15.72 -13.61 26.38
CA MET A 237 15.87 -12.23 25.96
C MET A 237 17.10 -11.57 26.58
N GLU A 238 17.47 -11.95 27.81
CA GLU A 238 18.74 -11.49 28.39
C GLU A 238 19.94 -11.89 27.52
N GLN A 239 20.02 -13.17 27.13
CA GLN A 239 21.11 -13.64 26.27
C GLN A 239 21.07 -12.99 24.89
N MET A 240 19.87 -12.71 24.36
CA MET A 240 19.71 -11.98 23.10
C MET A 240 20.16 -10.52 23.20
N LEU A 241 19.87 -9.81 24.30
CA LEU A 241 20.39 -8.46 24.53
C LEU A 241 21.92 -8.45 24.61
N ARG A 242 22.53 -9.44 25.27
CA ARG A 242 23.99 -9.60 25.29
C ARG A 242 24.57 -9.82 23.88
N LEU A 243 23.89 -10.62 23.05
CA LEU A 243 24.24 -10.78 21.64
C LEU A 243 24.10 -9.45 20.88
N LEU A 244 23.00 -8.73 21.03
CA LEU A 244 22.77 -7.43 20.38
C LEU A 244 23.82 -6.40 20.77
N HIS A 245 24.21 -6.32 22.05
CA HIS A 245 25.30 -5.46 22.50
C HIS A 245 26.63 -5.85 21.85
N THR A 246 26.92 -7.15 21.73
CA THR A 246 28.10 -7.66 20.99
C THR A 246 28.05 -7.26 19.51
N CYS A 247 26.85 -7.17 18.94
CA CYS A 247 26.62 -6.69 17.56
C CYS A 247 26.65 -5.16 17.41
N GLY A 248 26.78 -4.41 18.51
CA GLY A 248 26.93 -2.95 18.51
C GLY A 248 25.69 -2.17 18.92
N LEU A 249 24.64 -2.82 19.46
CA LEU A 249 23.54 -2.11 20.11
C LEU A 249 24.08 -1.30 21.30
N PRO A 250 23.88 0.04 21.35
CA PRO A 250 24.25 0.82 22.52
C PRO A 250 23.48 0.36 23.76
N VAL A 251 24.20 0.08 24.84
CA VAL A 251 23.63 -0.47 26.09
C VAL A 251 22.63 0.47 26.77
N GLU A 252 22.66 1.76 26.45
CA GLU A 252 21.76 2.79 27.00
C GLU A 252 20.45 2.95 26.22
N ASP A 253 20.35 2.36 25.03
CA ASP A 253 19.19 2.52 24.16
C ASP A 253 17.97 1.70 24.62
N VAL A 254 18.18 0.72 25.49
CA VAL A 254 17.13 -0.17 26.02
C VAL A 254 17.36 -0.42 27.50
N ASP A 255 16.28 -0.41 28.28
CA ASP A 255 16.26 -0.97 29.63
C ASP A 255 15.52 -2.32 29.61
N PHE A 256 15.97 -3.29 30.41
CA PHE A 256 15.36 -4.61 30.55
C PHE A 256 15.05 -4.87 32.02
N ILE A 257 13.78 -5.12 32.32
CA ILE A 257 13.29 -5.28 33.69
C ILE A 257 12.61 -6.63 33.86
N ASN A 258 13.02 -7.36 34.90
CA ASN A 258 12.28 -8.49 35.44
C ASN A 258 11.48 -8.01 36.64
N SER A 259 10.18 -8.25 36.63
CA SER A 259 9.27 -7.85 37.70
C SER A 259 7.96 -8.60 37.61
N ASP A 260 7.15 -8.55 38.67
CA ASP A 260 5.77 -9.00 38.61
C ASP A 260 4.87 -8.01 37.84
N GLY A 261 3.62 -8.41 37.59
CA GLY A 261 2.67 -7.56 36.87
C GLY A 261 2.32 -6.29 37.63
N LYS A 262 2.28 -6.33 38.98
CA LYS A 262 1.93 -5.20 39.82
C LYS A 262 2.99 -4.10 39.75
N THR A 263 4.25 -4.49 39.90
CA THR A 263 5.41 -3.60 39.84
C THR A 263 5.56 -2.99 38.44
N MET A 264 5.40 -3.79 37.38
CA MET A 264 5.40 -3.24 36.02
C MET A 264 4.26 -2.23 35.82
N ASN A 265 3.06 -2.51 36.32
CA ASN A 265 1.93 -1.57 36.24
C ASN A 265 2.24 -0.24 36.94
N LYS A 266 2.86 -0.29 38.12
CA LYS A 266 3.31 0.89 38.85
C LYS A 266 4.34 1.68 38.04
N LEU A 267 5.35 1.01 37.48
CA LEU A 267 6.35 1.64 36.61
C LEU A 267 5.69 2.36 35.43
N LEU A 268 4.72 1.73 34.76
CA LEU A 268 4.02 2.36 33.64
C LEU A 268 3.25 3.62 34.06
N LEU A 269 2.62 3.61 35.25
CA LEU A 269 1.89 4.76 35.77
C LEU A 269 2.82 5.91 36.17
N GLU A 270 3.99 5.62 36.74
CA GLU A 270 4.96 6.62 37.17
C GLU A 270 5.82 7.16 36.01
N ALA A 271 6.34 6.28 35.16
CA ALA A 271 7.13 6.68 33.99
C ALA A 271 6.29 7.28 32.87
N ASN A 272 4.98 6.98 32.85
CA ASN A 272 4.00 7.49 31.89
C ASN A 272 4.51 7.41 30.42
N PRO A 273 4.85 6.20 29.93
CA PRO A 273 5.37 6.04 28.58
C PRO A 273 4.35 6.54 27.54
N ARG A 274 4.88 7.04 26.42
CA ARG A 274 4.09 7.66 25.36
C ARG A 274 3.33 6.62 24.54
N MET A 275 3.84 5.40 24.51
CA MET A 275 3.19 4.22 23.95
C MET A 275 3.62 2.98 24.74
N THR A 276 2.69 2.04 24.94
CA THR A 276 2.98 0.71 25.50
C THR A 276 2.59 -0.35 24.50
N LEU A 277 3.45 -1.32 24.24
CA LEU A 277 3.13 -2.51 23.46
C LEU A 277 2.95 -3.65 24.44
N PHE A 278 1.75 -4.19 24.52
CA PHE A 278 1.43 -5.31 25.39
C PHE A 278 0.98 -6.49 24.55
N THR A 279 1.62 -7.63 24.82
CA THR A 279 1.24 -8.92 24.28
C THR A 279 0.93 -9.88 25.43
N GLY A 280 -0.28 -10.44 25.46
CA GLY A 280 -0.70 -11.33 26.55
C GLY A 280 -2.22 -11.44 26.72
N SER A 281 -2.69 -11.84 27.90
CA SER A 281 -4.12 -12.10 28.12
C SER A 281 -5.01 -10.86 27.96
N SER A 282 -6.19 -11.03 27.37
CA SER A 282 -7.18 -9.94 27.19
C SER A 282 -7.56 -9.24 28.52
N ARG A 283 -7.67 -9.98 29.63
CA ARG A 283 -7.92 -9.38 30.97
C ARG A 283 -6.89 -8.32 31.36
N VAL A 284 -5.60 -8.57 31.10
CA VAL A 284 -4.53 -7.61 31.43
C VAL A 284 -4.47 -6.49 30.38
N ALA A 285 -4.72 -6.81 29.10
CA ALA A 285 -4.81 -5.83 28.02
C ALA A 285 -5.88 -4.76 28.30
N GLU A 286 -7.07 -5.16 28.74
CA GLU A 286 -8.15 -4.24 29.10
C GLU A 286 -7.83 -3.40 30.33
N LYS A 287 -7.27 -4.02 31.38
CA LYS A 287 -6.81 -3.28 32.56
C LYS A 287 -5.77 -2.21 32.19
N LEU A 288 -4.76 -2.57 31.39
CA LEU A 288 -3.72 -1.63 30.96
C LEU A 288 -4.27 -0.55 30.04
N THR A 289 -5.29 -0.83 29.22
CA THR A 289 -5.97 0.18 28.41
C THR A 289 -6.58 1.26 29.28
N VAL A 290 -7.28 0.87 30.35
CA VAL A 290 -7.89 1.81 31.30
C VAL A 290 -6.82 2.62 32.02
N ASP A 291 -5.83 1.95 32.62
CA ASP A 291 -4.76 2.58 33.39
C ASP A 291 -3.95 3.58 32.54
N LEU A 292 -3.67 3.24 31.29
CA LEU A 292 -2.88 4.06 30.36
C LEU A 292 -3.71 5.00 29.49
N LYS A 293 -5.03 5.03 29.69
CA LYS A 293 -5.97 5.90 28.96
C LYS A 293 -5.83 5.72 27.45
N GLY A 294 -5.78 4.47 26.99
CA GLY A 294 -5.66 4.10 25.57
C GLY A 294 -4.29 4.32 24.93
N ARG A 295 -3.23 4.71 25.67
CA ARG A 295 -1.84 4.81 25.16
C ARG A 295 -1.17 3.45 25.05
N ILE A 296 -1.82 2.52 24.37
CA ILE A 296 -1.42 1.12 24.29
C ILE A 296 -1.70 0.54 22.91
N LYS A 297 -0.88 -0.43 22.51
CA LYS A 297 -1.11 -1.32 21.39
C LYS A 297 -1.12 -2.76 21.86
N LEU A 298 -2.08 -3.54 21.38
CA LEU A 298 -2.46 -4.83 21.95
C LEU A 298 -2.37 -5.95 20.90
N GLU A 299 -1.60 -6.98 21.23
CA GLU A 299 -1.78 -8.32 20.68
C GLU A 299 -2.27 -9.19 21.84
N ASP A 300 -3.60 -9.30 21.97
CA ASP A 300 -4.21 -10.00 23.08
C ASP A 300 -4.68 -11.42 22.69
N ALA A 301 -5.54 -12.02 23.51
CA ALA A 301 -5.98 -13.40 23.35
C ALA A 301 -6.60 -13.68 21.96
N GLY A 302 -6.50 -14.92 21.50
CA GLY A 302 -7.10 -15.41 20.27
C GLY A 302 -8.01 -16.61 20.55
N PHE A 303 -9.27 -16.54 20.10
CA PHE A 303 -10.13 -17.73 19.99
C PHE A 303 -10.23 -18.10 18.51
N ASP A 304 -9.14 -18.64 17.96
CA ASP A 304 -9.01 -18.81 16.53
C ASP A 304 -9.80 -20.00 16.01
N TRP A 305 -10.35 -19.80 14.81
CA TRP A 305 -11.26 -20.76 14.20
C TRP A 305 -10.75 -21.21 12.83
N LYS A 306 -11.14 -22.44 12.47
CA LYS A 306 -10.94 -23.01 11.13
C LYS A 306 -12.27 -23.50 10.57
N ILE A 307 -12.56 -23.14 9.33
CA ILE A 307 -13.72 -23.63 8.58
C ILE A 307 -13.22 -24.56 7.47
N LEU A 308 -13.74 -25.79 7.44
CA LEU A 308 -13.57 -26.70 6.32
C LEU A 308 -14.75 -26.55 5.36
N GLY A 309 -14.49 -26.12 4.13
CA GLY A 309 -15.50 -25.91 3.10
C GLY A 309 -16.11 -27.21 2.54
N PRO A 310 -17.07 -27.12 1.60
CA PRO A 310 -17.78 -28.28 1.07
C PRO A 310 -16.90 -29.20 0.19
N ASP A 311 -15.81 -28.68 -0.37
CA ASP A 311 -14.89 -29.36 -1.29
C ASP A 311 -13.83 -30.17 -0.53
N VAL A 312 -14.10 -31.47 -0.37
CA VAL A 312 -13.20 -32.41 0.33
C VAL A 312 -12.03 -32.81 -0.57
N HIS A 313 -10.83 -32.35 -0.24
CA HIS A 313 -9.59 -32.71 -0.93
C HIS A 313 -8.40 -32.75 0.03
N GLN A 314 -7.40 -33.60 -0.24
CA GLN A 314 -6.16 -33.68 0.56
C GLN A 314 -6.38 -33.94 2.05
N GLU A 315 -7.28 -34.86 2.37
CA GLU A 315 -7.70 -35.16 3.74
C GLU A 315 -6.54 -35.42 4.71
N ASP A 316 -5.53 -36.20 4.30
CA ASP A 316 -4.36 -36.50 5.14
C ASP A 316 -3.57 -35.23 5.52
N TYR A 317 -3.38 -34.34 4.54
CA TYR A 317 -2.68 -33.09 4.76
C TYR A 317 -3.49 -32.17 5.67
N ILE A 318 -4.81 -32.08 5.49
CA ILE A 318 -5.67 -31.23 6.33
C ILE A 318 -5.78 -31.78 7.75
N ALA A 319 -5.83 -33.12 7.94
CA ALA A 319 -5.73 -33.73 9.25
C ALA A 319 -4.42 -33.34 9.95
N TRP A 320 -3.30 -33.40 9.21
CA TRP A 320 -1.99 -32.99 9.70
C TRP A 320 -1.95 -31.49 10.05
N VAL A 321 -2.46 -30.60 9.19
CA VAL A 321 -2.51 -29.16 9.50
C VAL A 321 -3.40 -28.87 10.70
N CYS A 322 -4.54 -29.54 10.85
CA CYS A 322 -5.41 -29.39 12.04
C CYS A 322 -4.71 -29.83 13.31
N ASP A 323 -3.99 -30.96 13.29
CA ASP A 323 -3.14 -31.41 14.39
C ASP A 323 -2.06 -30.37 14.73
N GLN A 324 -1.36 -29.86 13.71
CA GLN A 324 -0.30 -28.87 13.92
C GLN A 324 -0.83 -27.55 14.48
N ASP A 325 -1.95 -27.04 13.96
CA ASP A 325 -2.53 -25.78 14.43
C ASP A 325 -3.07 -25.87 15.86
N ALA A 326 -3.65 -27.00 16.26
CA ALA A 326 -4.25 -27.16 17.58
C ALA A 326 -3.23 -27.53 18.67
N TYR A 327 -2.25 -28.39 18.37
CA TYR A 327 -1.50 -29.09 19.43
C TYR A 327 -0.01 -28.81 19.44
N THR A 328 0.52 -28.09 18.45
CA THR A 328 1.93 -27.72 18.46
C THR A 328 2.23 -26.71 19.56
N CYS A 329 3.36 -26.88 20.26
CA CYS A 329 3.65 -26.18 21.53
C CYS A 329 2.59 -26.42 22.62
N SER A 330 1.91 -27.59 22.57
CA SER A 330 0.75 -27.88 23.43
C SER A 330 -0.36 -26.84 23.30
N GLY A 331 -0.61 -26.29 22.11
CA GLY A 331 -1.65 -25.27 21.89
C GLY A 331 -1.35 -23.89 22.52
N GLN A 332 -0.15 -23.68 23.07
CA GLN A 332 0.24 -22.42 23.71
C GLN A 332 0.68 -21.36 22.68
N LYS A 333 -0.15 -21.13 21.67
CA LYS A 333 0.04 -20.07 20.67
C LYS A 333 -1.23 -19.22 20.68
N CYS A 334 -1.06 -17.90 20.63
CA CYS A 334 -2.21 -17.00 20.44
C CYS A 334 -2.95 -17.26 19.12
N SER A 335 -2.33 -17.97 18.17
CA SER A 335 -2.91 -18.40 16.88
C SER A 335 -3.42 -19.85 16.85
N ALA A 336 -3.44 -20.56 17.99
CA ALA A 336 -3.77 -21.98 18.03
C ALA A 336 -5.24 -22.22 17.63
N GLN A 337 -5.47 -23.24 16.80
CA GLN A 337 -6.84 -23.61 16.41
C GLN A 337 -7.63 -24.07 17.64
N SER A 338 -8.57 -23.22 18.06
CA SER A 338 -9.42 -23.46 19.23
C SER A 338 -10.80 -23.99 18.84
N LEU A 339 -11.28 -23.67 17.63
CA LEU A 339 -12.56 -24.16 17.11
C LEU A 339 -12.47 -24.60 15.64
N LEU A 340 -12.90 -25.83 15.36
CA LEU A 340 -12.99 -26.37 14.00
C LEU A 340 -14.46 -26.53 13.59
N PHE A 341 -14.89 -25.77 12.59
CA PHE A 341 -16.16 -25.94 11.89
C PHE A 341 -15.99 -26.88 10.70
N MET A 342 -16.50 -28.10 10.83
CA MET A 342 -16.36 -29.15 9.84
C MET A 342 -17.64 -29.24 8.97
N HIS A 343 -17.56 -28.94 7.67
CA HIS A 343 -18.72 -29.13 6.80
C HIS A 343 -19.12 -30.61 6.76
N GLU A 344 -20.43 -30.90 6.68
CA GLU A 344 -20.99 -32.27 6.72
C GLU A 344 -20.36 -33.28 5.74
N ASN A 345 -19.73 -32.79 4.66
CA ASN A 345 -19.00 -33.62 3.71
C ASN A 345 -17.73 -34.21 4.34
N TRP A 346 -17.04 -33.47 5.21
CA TRP A 346 -15.87 -33.91 5.95
C TRP A 346 -16.24 -34.88 7.08
N SER A 347 -17.41 -34.75 7.70
CA SER A 347 -17.89 -35.68 8.73
C SER A 347 -18.02 -37.12 8.23
N LYS A 348 -18.13 -37.33 6.91
CA LYS A 348 -18.23 -38.64 6.25
C LYS A 348 -16.86 -39.24 5.91
N THR A 349 -15.77 -38.51 6.17
CA THR A 349 -14.40 -38.91 5.85
C THR A 349 -13.68 -39.49 7.08
N SER A 350 -12.45 -39.96 6.90
CA SER A 350 -11.59 -40.40 8.00
C SER A 350 -10.82 -39.25 8.69
N LEU A 351 -11.21 -37.99 8.48
CA LEU A 351 -10.51 -36.81 9.03
C LEU A 351 -10.37 -36.90 10.55
N LEU A 352 -11.46 -37.17 11.28
CA LEU A 352 -11.43 -37.23 12.75
C LEU A 352 -10.57 -38.38 13.28
N SER A 353 -10.64 -39.56 12.64
CA SER A 353 -9.77 -40.69 13.00
C SER A 353 -8.30 -40.37 12.75
N LYS A 354 -7.97 -39.75 11.61
CA LYS A 354 -6.58 -39.36 11.29
C LYS A 354 -6.07 -38.29 12.24
N LEU A 355 -6.91 -37.30 12.58
CA LEU A 355 -6.59 -36.28 13.57
C LEU A 355 -6.31 -36.90 14.94
N LYS A 356 -7.14 -37.86 15.38
CA LYS A 356 -6.90 -38.65 16.60
C LYS A 356 -5.57 -39.41 16.55
N ASP A 357 -5.29 -40.12 15.46
CA ASP A 357 -4.06 -40.91 15.31
C ASP A 357 -2.80 -40.03 15.30
N LEU A 358 -2.88 -38.82 14.74
CA LEU A 358 -1.80 -37.82 14.78
C LEU A 358 -1.60 -37.29 16.19
N ALA A 359 -2.69 -36.94 16.87
CA ALA A 359 -2.69 -36.44 18.23
C ALA A 359 -2.08 -37.47 19.21
N GLU A 360 -2.38 -38.76 19.06
CA GLU A 360 -1.85 -39.86 19.88
C GLU A 360 -0.36 -40.14 19.65
N LYS A 361 0.22 -39.70 18.52
CA LYS A 361 1.67 -39.83 18.25
C LYS A 361 2.52 -38.80 18.98
N ARG A 362 1.91 -37.73 19.51
CA ARG A 362 2.62 -36.68 20.26
C ARG A 362 3.08 -37.21 21.61
N LYS A 363 4.31 -36.88 22.00
CA LYS A 363 4.94 -37.40 23.21
C LYS A 363 5.82 -36.36 23.91
N LEU A 364 6.00 -36.53 25.22
CA LEU A 364 6.81 -35.65 26.04
C LEU A 364 8.31 -35.70 25.67
N ALA A 365 8.79 -36.88 25.25
CA ALA A 365 10.21 -37.13 24.96
C ALA A 365 10.81 -36.22 23.86
N ASP A 366 10.00 -35.75 22.90
CA ASP A 366 10.42 -34.80 21.87
C ASP A 366 9.69 -33.45 21.95
N LEU A 367 8.95 -33.22 23.04
CA LEU A 367 8.15 -32.03 23.30
C LEU A 367 7.17 -31.67 22.16
N THR A 368 6.72 -32.67 21.40
CA THR A 368 5.55 -32.51 20.50
C THR A 368 4.25 -32.35 21.30
N ILE A 369 4.26 -32.77 22.56
CA ILE A 369 3.36 -32.34 23.65
C ILE A 369 4.22 -32.12 24.91
N GLY A 370 3.85 -31.18 25.77
CA GLY A 370 4.63 -30.84 26.95
C GLY A 370 3.86 -29.96 27.95
N PRO A 371 4.53 -29.45 29.00
CA PRO A 371 3.95 -28.61 30.04
C PRO A 371 3.12 -27.44 29.51
N VAL A 372 1.99 -27.16 30.15
CA VAL A 372 1.13 -25.99 29.93
C VAL A 372 1.38 -24.98 31.05
N LEU A 373 2.03 -23.86 30.73
CA LEU A 373 2.62 -22.98 31.75
C LEU A 373 1.63 -22.04 32.45
N THR A 374 0.39 -21.95 31.96
CA THR A 374 -0.63 -21.01 32.47
C THR A 374 -1.97 -21.65 32.83
N VAL A 375 -2.20 -22.90 32.46
CA VAL A 375 -3.46 -23.61 32.73
C VAL A 375 -3.13 -24.98 33.31
N THR A 376 -3.64 -25.27 34.50
CA THR A 376 -3.40 -26.55 35.20
C THR A 376 -4.20 -27.69 34.56
N THR A 377 -3.78 -28.93 34.81
CA THR A 377 -4.49 -30.13 34.36
C THR A 377 -5.93 -30.14 34.87
N ASP A 378 -6.12 -29.81 36.15
CA ASP A 378 -7.45 -29.79 36.77
C ASP A 378 -8.39 -28.78 36.11
N SER A 379 -7.90 -27.57 35.79
CA SER A 379 -8.68 -26.53 35.12
C SER A 379 -9.11 -26.96 33.70
N MET A 380 -8.21 -27.61 32.94
CA MET A 380 -8.54 -28.13 31.61
C MET A 380 -9.55 -29.28 31.69
N LEU A 381 -9.40 -30.21 32.64
CA LEU A 381 -10.34 -31.31 32.83
C LEU A 381 -11.71 -30.83 33.33
N GLU A 382 -11.74 -29.83 34.22
CA GLU A 382 -12.97 -29.18 34.65
C GLU A 382 -13.70 -28.54 33.46
N HIS A 383 -12.96 -27.86 32.57
CA HIS A 383 -13.52 -27.29 31.36
C HIS A 383 -14.08 -28.37 30.42
N VAL A 384 -13.36 -29.47 30.21
CA VAL A 384 -13.84 -30.64 29.44
C VAL A 384 -15.15 -31.15 30.03
N ASN A 385 -15.22 -31.37 31.35
CA ASN A 385 -16.41 -31.89 32.02
C ASN A 385 -17.62 -30.96 31.84
N LYS A 386 -17.43 -29.65 32.01
CA LYS A 386 -18.50 -28.65 31.79
C LYS A 386 -19.01 -28.64 30.34
N LEU A 387 -18.13 -28.82 29.36
CA LEU A 387 -18.54 -28.94 27.97
C LEU A 387 -19.33 -30.23 27.71
N LEU A 388 -18.96 -31.33 28.39
CA LEU A 388 -19.66 -32.62 28.29
C LEU A 388 -21.07 -32.62 28.90
N GLU A 389 -21.39 -31.62 29.74
CA GLU A 389 -22.75 -31.40 30.25
C GLU A 389 -23.69 -30.81 29.17
N ILE A 390 -23.15 -30.24 28.08
CA ILE A 390 -23.95 -29.71 26.96
C ILE A 390 -24.58 -30.88 26.19
N PRO A 391 -25.91 -30.87 25.94
CA PRO A 391 -26.57 -31.97 25.23
C PRO A 391 -25.93 -32.30 23.88
N GLY A 392 -25.66 -33.58 23.63
CA GLY A 392 -25.08 -34.06 22.36
C GLY A 392 -23.58 -33.85 22.22
N SER A 393 -22.92 -33.20 23.19
CA SER A 393 -21.46 -33.10 23.23
C SER A 393 -20.79 -34.46 23.51
N LYS A 394 -19.56 -34.64 23.01
CA LYS A 394 -18.80 -35.90 23.14
C LYS A 394 -17.31 -35.63 23.19
N LEU A 395 -16.59 -36.39 24.01
CA LEU A 395 -15.12 -36.42 23.95
C LEU A 395 -14.70 -37.23 22.72
N LEU A 396 -14.03 -36.61 21.76
CA LEU A 396 -13.57 -37.29 20.54
C LEU A 396 -12.27 -38.07 20.79
N PHE A 397 -11.32 -37.45 21.48
CA PHE A 397 -10.08 -38.05 21.95
C PHE A 397 -9.41 -37.18 23.03
N GLY A 398 -8.40 -37.72 23.71
CA GLY A 398 -7.72 -37.03 24.81
C GLY A 398 -8.50 -37.09 26.12
N GLY A 399 -8.69 -35.94 26.76
CA GLY A 399 -9.45 -35.77 28.01
C GLY A 399 -8.82 -36.47 29.21
N ARG A 400 -7.51 -36.72 29.17
CA ARG A 400 -6.76 -37.44 30.22
C ARG A 400 -5.40 -36.78 30.45
N PRO A 401 -4.89 -36.77 31.68
CA PRO A 401 -3.53 -36.31 31.97
C PRO A 401 -2.48 -37.04 31.14
N LEU A 402 -1.31 -36.41 30.96
CA LEU A 402 -0.12 -37.13 30.55
C LEU A 402 0.31 -38.10 31.67
N GLU A 403 0.99 -39.17 31.27
CA GLU A 403 1.52 -40.20 32.19
C GLU A 403 3.05 -40.10 32.21
N ASP A 404 3.69 -40.72 33.21
CA ASP A 404 5.15 -40.88 33.31
C ASP A 404 5.95 -39.57 33.18
N HIS A 405 5.53 -38.50 33.87
CA HIS A 405 6.21 -37.21 33.86
C HIS A 405 6.47 -36.67 35.28
N SER A 406 7.37 -35.69 35.38
CA SER A 406 7.68 -34.98 36.62
C SER A 406 7.32 -33.48 36.57
N ILE A 407 6.44 -33.11 35.63
CA ILE A 407 5.90 -31.77 35.47
C ILE A 407 5.23 -31.32 36.79
N PRO A 408 5.64 -30.18 37.38
CA PRO A 408 5.04 -29.62 38.58
C PRO A 408 3.53 -29.36 38.42
N SER A 409 2.75 -29.57 39.47
CA SER A 409 1.27 -29.40 39.45
C SER A 409 0.78 -27.97 39.19
N ILE A 410 1.67 -26.97 39.33
CA ILE A 410 1.42 -25.58 38.93
C ILE A 410 1.28 -25.41 37.41
N TYR A 411 1.76 -26.39 36.63
CA TYR A 411 1.64 -26.44 35.18
C TYR A 411 0.70 -27.58 34.77
N GLY A 412 0.03 -27.43 33.63
CA GLY A 412 -0.82 -28.47 33.07
C GLY A 412 -0.04 -29.53 32.30
N ALA A 413 -0.57 -30.74 32.30
CA ALA A 413 -0.03 -31.89 31.60
C ALA A 413 -1.18 -32.78 31.16
N ILE A 414 -1.74 -32.51 29.98
CA ILE A 414 -2.88 -33.24 29.41
C ILE A 414 -2.54 -33.73 27.99
N LYS A 415 -3.10 -34.88 27.60
CA LYS A 415 -3.04 -35.34 26.20
C LYS A 415 -3.77 -34.34 25.28
N PRO A 416 -3.37 -34.18 24.01
CA PRO A 416 -4.15 -33.46 23.01
C PRO A 416 -5.62 -33.84 23.06
N THR A 417 -6.49 -32.86 23.26
CA THR A 417 -7.91 -33.09 23.55
C THR A 417 -8.79 -32.40 22.52
N ALA A 418 -9.84 -33.11 22.08
CA ALA A 418 -10.89 -32.55 21.23
C ALA A 418 -12.27 -32.92 21.79
N VAL A 419 -13.13 -31.92 21.96
CA VAL A 419 -14.53 -32.11 22.38
C VAL A 419 -15.44 -31.68 21.25
N TYR A 420 -16.35 -32.58 20.85
CA TYR A 420 -17.41 -32.25 19.92
C TYR A 420 -18.55 -31.54 20.65
N VAL A 421 -19.04 -30.43 20.11
CA VAL A 421 -20.24 -29.72 20.60
C VAL A 421 -21.14 -29.38 19.40
N PRO A 422 -22.43 -29.75 19.40
CA PRO A 422 -23.34 -29.43 18.29
C PRO A 422 -23.46 -27.92 18.05
N LEU A 423 -23.40 -27.46 16.79
CA LEU A 423 -23.44 -26.04 16.43
C LEU A 423 -24.65 -25.30 17.02
N GLU A 424 -25.82 -25.93 17.02
CA GLU A 424 -27.06 -25.36 17.57
C GLU A 424 -26.98 -25.15 19.09
N GLU A 425 -26.22 -25.99 19.81
CA GLU A 425 -26.00 -25.81 21.24
C GLU A 425 -24.94 -24.75 21.52
N ILE A 426 -23.91 -24.64 20.67
CA ILE A 426 -22.91 -23.57 20.76
C ILE A 426 -23.59 -22.20 20.70
N MET A 427 -24.57 -22.04 19.80
CA MET A 427 -25.24 -20.76 19.56
C MET A 427 -26.20 -20.32 20.67
N LYS A 428 -26.48 -21.15 21.68
CA LYS A 428 -27.31 -20.74 22.82
C LYS A 428 -26.49 -19.84 23.74
N ASP A 429 -27.06 -18.71 24.13
CA ASP A 429 -26.37 -17.72 24.96
C ASP A 429 -25.80 -18.31 26.25
N LYS A 430 -26.49 -19.23 26.92
CA LYS A 430 -25.96 -19.89 28.13
C LYS A 430 -24.70 -20.74 27.91
N ASN A 431 -24.41 -21.13 26.67
CA ASN A 431 -23.31 -22.03 26.31
C ASN A 431 -22.19 -21.30 25.55
N PHE A 432 -22.49 -20.22 24.84
CA PHE A 432 -21.57 -19.60 23.89
C PHE A 432 -20.25 -19.18 24.55
N GLU A 433 -20.29 -18.52 25.70
CA GLU A 433 -19.10 -18.07 26.44
C GLU A 433 -18.32 -19.23 27.03
N LEU A 434 -18.99 -20.32 27.41
CA LEU A 434 -18.31 -21.53 27.85
C LEU A 434 -17.55 -22.17 26.68
N VAL A 435 -18.19 -22.31 25.52
CA VAL A 435 -17.58 -22.91 24.33
C VAL A 435 -16.46 -22.04 23.75
N THR A 436 -16.63 -20.73 23.75
CA THR A 436 -15.67 -19.76 23.19
C THR A 436 -14.64 -19.24 24.18
N LYS A 437 -14.55 -19.86 25.37
CA LYS A 437 -13.51 -19.56 26.34
C LYS A 437 -12.17 -20.07 25.82
N GLU A 438 -11.19 -19.17 25.68
CA GLU A 438 -9.81 -19.55 25.36
C GLU A 438 -9.23 -20.49 26.44
N ILE A 439 -8.77 -21.65 25.99
CA ILE A 439 -7.96 -22.58 26.78
C ILE A 439 -6.56 -22.58 26.16
N PHE A 440 -5.62 -21.89 26.81
CA PHE A 440 -4.24 -21.77 26.34
C PHE A 440 -3.43 -23.05 26.61
N GLY A 441 -3.87 -24.16 26.02
CA GLY A 441 -3.36 -25.52 26.22
C GLY A 441 -3.77 -26.42 25.04
N PRO A 442 -3.46 -27.73 25.07
CA PRO A 442 -3.61 -28.61 23.92
C PRO A 442 -5.06 -29.10 23.78
N PHE A 443 -5.98 -28.17 23.53
CA PHE A 443 -7.42 -28.36 23.57
C PHE A 443 -8.09 -27.66 22.37
N GLN A 444 -9.09 -28.30 21.77
CA GLN A 444 -9.94 -27.66 20.76
C GLN A 444 -11.40 -28.14 20.84
N ILE A 445 -12.32 -27.30 20.38
CA ILE A 445 -13.70 -27.66 20.09
C ILE A 445 -13.81 -28.06 18.63
N ILE A 446 -14.59 -29.10 18.34
CA ILE A 446 -14.99 -29.48 16.99
C ILE A 446 -16.51 -29.41 16.89
N THR A 447 -17.02 -28.83 15.82
CA THR A 447 -18.44 -28.86 15.49
C THR A 447 -18.60 -29.17 14.02
N ASP A 448 -19.78 -29.63 13.63
CA ASP A 448 -20.12 -29.81 12.23
C ASP A 448 -21.29 -28.93 11.81
N TYR A 449 -21.33 -28.60 10.52
CA TYR A 449 -22.38 -27.76 9.96
C TYR A 449 -22.83 -28.31 8.61
N LYS A 450 -24.14 -28.26 8.37
CA LYS A 450 -24.72 -28.55 7.06
C LYS A 450 -24.47 -27.41 6.10
N SER A 451 -24.56 -27.72 4.83
CA SER A 451 -24.58 -26.73 3.75
C SER A 451 -25.51 -25.53 4.01
N SER A 452 -26.71 -25.80 4.55
CA SER A 452 -27.71 -24.77 4.90
C SER A 452 -27.39 -23.96 6.15
N GLN A 453 -26.38 -24.36 6.94
CA GLN A 453 -26.04 -23.76 8.24
C GLN A 453 -24.81 -22.85 8.18
N LEU A 454 -24.28 -22.54 6.99
CA LEU A 454 -23.12 -21.63 6.91
C LEU A 454 -23.42 -20.27 7.55
N SER A 455 -24.62 -19.71 7.39
CA SER A 455 -24.99 -18.44 8.04
C SER A 455 -24.84 -18.51 9.56
N VAL A 456 -25.24 -19.62 10.17
CA VAL A 456 -25.11 -19.85 11.62
C VAL A 456 -23.63 -19.91 12.04
N VAL A 457 -22.78 -20.51 11.20
CA VAL A 457 -21.32 -20.48 11.43
C VAL A 457 -20.82 -19.04 11.41
N LEU A 458 -21.18 -18.24 10.40
CA LEU A 458 -20.77 -16.84 10.30
C LEU A 458 -21.26 -16.00 11.48
N ASP A 459 -22.50 -16.21 11.93
CA ASP A 459 -23.05 -15.56 13.13
C ASP A 459 -22.25 -15.94 14.39
N ALA A 460 -21.75 -17.17 14.48
CA ALA A 460 -20.87 -17.58 15.56
C ALA A 460 -19.53 -16.81 15.54
N LEU A 461 -18.94 -16.60 14.35
CA LEU A 461 -17.68 -15.86 14.20
C LEU A 461 -17.84 -14.39 14.61
N GLU A 462 -18.96 -13.77 14.21
CA GLU A 462 -19.27 -12.37 14.53
C GLU A 462 -19.50 -12.16 16.03
N ARG A 463 -20.05 -13.16 16.73
CA ARG A 463 -20.27 -13.09 18.18
C ARG A 463 -19.00 -13.25 19.02
N MET A 464 -17.93 -13.80 18.46
CA MET A 464 -16.67 -13.96 19.19
C MET A 464 -16.05 -12.60 19.51
N HIS A 465 -15.43 -12.47 20.68
CA HIS A 465 -14.78 -11.22 21.08
C HIS A 465 -13.36 -11.05 20.55
N ASN A 466 -12.72 -12.15 20.10
CA ASN A 466 -11.31 -12.18 19.70
C ASN A 466 -11.19 -12.46 18.20
N HIS A 467 -10.46 -11.59 17.50
CA HIS A 467 -10.38 -11.54 16.03
C HIS A 467 -8.92 -11.56 15.54
N LEU A 468 -8.16 -12.55 16.01
CA LEU A 468 -6.71 -12.63 15.77
C LEU A 468 -6.38 -13.36 14.46
N THR A 469 -6.47 -14.70 14.45
CA THR A 469 -6.23 -15.52 13.25
C THR A 469 -7.42 -16.38 12.86
N ALA A 470 -7.47 -16.78 11.60
CA ALA A 470 -8.50 -17.65 11.06
C ALA A 470 -8.02 -18.46 9.85
N ALA A 471 -8.69 -19.58 9.57
CA ALA A 471 -8.43 -20.42 8.41
C ALA A 471 -9.72 -20.82 7.68
N VAL A 472 -9.75 -20.65 6.35
CA VAL A 472 -10.84 -21.14 5.49
C VAL A 472 -10.26 -22.14 4.49
N VAL A 473 -10.45 -23.43 4.77
CA VAL A 473 -9.95 -24.54 3.97
C VAL A 473 -10.96 -24.89 2.89
N SER A 474 -10.80 -24.26 1.73
CA SER A 474 -11.59 -24.52 0.52
C SER A 474 -10.81 -23.97 -0.68
N ASN A 475 -10.92 -24.60 -1.84
CA ASN A 475 -10.48 -24.06 -3.13
C ASN A 475 -11.64 -23.52 -3.96
N ASP A 476 -12.88 -23.64 -3.49
CA ASP A 476 -14.05 -23.09 -4.17
C ASP A 476 -14.04 -21.55 -4.03
N PRO A 477 -13.74 -20.80 -5.11
CA PRO A 477 -13.69 -19.35 -5.04
C PRO A 477 -15.04 -18.74 -4.67
N LEU A 478 -16.17 -19.41 -4.95
CA LEU A 478 -17.50 -18.93 -4.56
C LEU A 478 -17.74 -19.09 -3.06
N PHE A 479 -17.18 -20.12 -2.43
CA PHE A 479 -17.20 -20.29 -0.98
C PHE A 479 -16.25 -19.30 -0.28
N LEU A 480 -15.11 -19.00 -0.91
CA LEU A 480 -14.12 -18.07 -0.39
C LEU A 480 -14.50 -16.58 -0.57
N GLN A 481 -15.03 -16.21 -1.74
CA GLN A 481 -15.26 -14.83 -2.20
C GLN A 481 -16.55 -14.74 -3.04
N ALA A 482 -17.62 -14.17 -2.51
CA ALA A 482 -18.74 -13.74 -3.34
C ALA A 482 -18.62 -12.25 -3.70
N ARG A 483 -18.55 -11.97 -5.00
CA ARG A 483 -18.70 -10.64 -5.61
C ARG A 483 -20.11 -10.55 -6.20
N PHE A 484 -20.75 -9.41 -6.04
CA PHE A 484 -22.06 -9.05 -6.60
C PHE A 484 -22.16 -9.41 -8.10
N LEU A 485 -23.10 -10.27 -8.46
CA LEU A 485 -23.59 -10.44 -9.83
C LEU A 485 -25.13 -10.40 -9.77
N LEU A 486 -25.70 -9.54 -10.61
CA LEU A 486 -27.14 -9.34 -10.80
C LEU A 486 -27.85 -10.68 -11.01
N LEU A 487 -28.59 -11.15 -9.99
CA LEU A 487 -29.80 -12.00 -10.02
C LEU A 487 -29.77 -13.07 -8.91
N LYS A 488 -30.67 -12.91 -7.93
CA LYS A 488 -31.19 -13.91 -6.98
C LYS A 488 -30.18 -14.81 -6.23
N LEU A 489 -29.92 -14.42 -4.97
CA LEU A 489 -29.67 -15.23 -3.76
C LEU A 489 -29.25 -16.72 -3.92
N ILE A 490 -28.04 -17.02 -3.42
CA ILE A 490 -27.62 -18.09 -2.47
C ILE A 490 -26.15 -18.47 -2.81
N GLY A 491 -25.16 -17.91 -2.09
CA GLY A 491 -23.74 -18.20 -2.36
C GLY A 491 -22.72 -17.58 -1.39
N ARG A 492 -22.68 -18.10 -0.15
CA ARG A 492 -21.59 -18.25 0.84
C ARG A 492 -20.38 -17.26 0.83
N GLU A 493 -20.33 -16.40 1.85
CA GLU A 493 -19.43 -15.23 1.97
C GLU A 493 -18.42 -15.34 3.16
N VAL A 494 -17.52 -16.34 3.20
CA VAL A 494 -16.76 -16.57 4.44
C VAL A 494 -15.71 -15.47 4.73
N ILE A 495 -14.83 -15.16 3.78
CA ILE A 495 -13.77 -14.14 4.01
C ILE A 495 -14.37 -12.73 4.09
N GLY A 496 -15.37 -12.45 3.25
CA GLY A 496 -16.01 -11.13 3.18
C GLY A 496 -16.85 -10.76 4.41
N LYS A 497 -17.32 -11.75 5.19
CA LYS A 497 -18.11 -11.56 6.42
C LYS A 497 -17.35 -11.85 7.71
N SER A 498 -16.09 -12.26 7.65
CA SER A 498 -15.27 -12.49 8.84
C SER A 498 -14.40 -11.29 9.18
N VAL A 499 -14.28 -10.97 10.48
CA VAL A 499 -13.33 -9.98 10.98
C VAL A 499 -12.21 -10.72 11.71
N ASN A 500 -11.06 -10.92 11.06
CA ASN A 500 -9.83 -11.42 11.68
C ASN A 500 -8.63 -10.67 11.11
N GLY A 501 -7.64 -10.41 11.94
CA GLY A 501 -6.45 -9.66 11.50
C GLY A 501 -5.53 -10.46 10.58
N THR A 502 -5.52 -11.79 10.68
CA THR A 502 -4.81 -12.69 9.75
C THR A 502 -5.68 -13.89 9.36
N THR A 503 -6.21 -13.90 8.15
CA THR A 503 -6.99 -15.03 7.62
C THR A 503 -6.24 -15.74 6.49
N TYR A 504 -5.99 -17.03 6.66
CA TYR A 504 -5.49 -17.89 5.58
C TYR A 504 -6.64 -18.55 4.83
N ALA A 505 -6.55 -18.58 3.50
CA ALA A 505 -7.57 -19.18 2.64
C ALA A 505 -6.95 -20.11 1.59
N GLY A 506 -7.71 -21.11 1.13
CA GLY A 506 -7.25 -22.14 0.21
C GLY A 506 -7.15 -23.51 0.88
N LEU A 507 -6.96 -24.59 0.11
CA LEU A 507 -6.78 -25.96 0.64
C LEU A 507 -5.61 -26.12 1.63
N ARG A 508 -4.69 -25.15 1.67
CA ARG A 508 -3.54 -25.14 2.59
C ARG A 508 -3.63 -24.10 3.69
N ALA A 509 -4.83 -23.55 3.92
CA ALA A 509 -5.07 -22.62 5.00
C ALA A 509 -4.75 -23.27 6.36
N ARG A 510 -4.18 -22.46 7.26
CA ARG A 510 -3.77 -22.81 8.62
C ARG A 510 -4.06 -21.63 9.53
N THR A 511 -4.13 -21.78 10.84
CA THR A 511 -4.27 -20.64 11.77
C THR A 511 -2.91 -20.17 12.30
N THR A 512 -1.95 -21.09 12.46
CA THR A 512 -0.67 -20.80 13.12
C THR A 512 0.48 -20.50 12.15
N GLY A 513 1.58 -19.99 12.71
CA GLY A 513 2.87 -19.91 12.01
C GLY A 513 2.89 -18.80 10.96
N ALA A 514 2.52 -17.59 11.36
CA ALA A 514 2.72 -16.38 10.58
C ALA A 514 4.21 -15.98 10.59
N PRO A 515 4.94 -16.10 9.47
CA PRO A 515 6.31 -15.59 9.37
C PRO A 515 6.36 -14.06 9.31
N GLN A 516 7.56 -13.50 9.48
CA GLN A 516 7.85 -12.07 9.48
C GLN A 516 7.53 -11.32 8.17
N ASN A 517 7.24 -12.02 7.06
CA ASN A 517 7.02 -11.40 5.74
C ASN A 517 5.58 -10.95 5.49
N HIS A 518 4.65 -11.19 6.42
CA HIS A 518 3.30 -10.64 6.36
C HIS A 518 2.82 -10.24 7.75
N TRP A 519 1.72 -9.48 7.80
CA TRP A 519 1.13 -9.03 9.06
C TRP A 519 0.71 -10.21 9.93
N PHE A 520 0.93 -10.08 11.24
CA PHE A 520 0.33 -10.89 12.29
C PHE A 520 -0.15 -9.93 13.37
N GLY A 521 -1.37 -10.12 13.87
CA GLY A 521 -2.03 -9.22 14.82
C GLY A 521 -3.54 -9.14 14.57
N PRO A 522 -4.33 -8.63 15.52
CA PRO A 522 -5.79 -8.63 15.44
C PRO A 522 -6.33 -7.54 14.51
N ALA A 523 -7.60 -7.66 14.12
CA ALA A 523 -8.41 -6.62 13.47
C ALA A 523 -9.63 -6.26 14.34
N GLY A 524 -10.38 -5.24 13.95
CA GLY A 524 -11.57 -4.79 14.68
C GLY A 524 -11.30 -3.93 15.91
N ASP A 525 -10.04 -3.81 16.35
CA ASP A 525 -9.64 -2.96 17.47
C ASP A 525 -8.66 -1.85 17.03
N PRO A 526 -8.94 -0.56 17.24
CA PRO A 526 -7.99 0.54 16.95
C PRO A 526 -6.69 0.46 17.77
N ARG A 527 -6.68 -0.29 18.88
CA ARG A 527 -5.50 -0.61 19.69
C ARG A 527 -4.72 -1.79 19.12
N GLY A 528 -5.24 -2.53 18.14
CA GLY A 528 -4.61 -3.73 17.59
C GLY A 528 -3.15 -3.51 17.18
N ALA A 529 -2.30 -4.45 17.59
CA ALA A 529 -0.88 -4.46 17.33
C ALA A 529 -0.51 -5.44 16.22
N GLY A 530 0.33 -4.99 15.29
CA GLY A 530 0.95 -5.87 14.30
C GLY A 530 2.34 -6.31 14.74
N ILE A 531 2.93 -7.31 14.08
CA ILE A 531 4.34 -7.64 14.28
C ILE A 531 5.01 -8.05 12.96
N GLY A 532 6.34 -7.97 12.90
CA GLY A 532 7.18 -8.51 11.81
C GLY A 532 7.37 -7.63 10.57
N THR A 533 6.33 -6.93 10.11
CA THR A 533 6.38 -6.17 8.84
C THR A 533 6.77 -4.70 8.99
N PRO A 534 7.24 -4.04 7.92
CA PRO A 534 7.42 -2.58 7.93
C PRO A 534 6.15 -1.81 8.32
N GLU A 535 4.98 -2.29 7.88
CA GLU A 535 3.67 -1.71 8.17
C GLU A 535 3.35 -1.79 9.67
N ALA A 536 3.57 -2.95 10.29
CA ALA A 536 3.42 -3.15 11.73
C ALA A 536 4.30 -2.18 12.52
N ILE A 537 5.59 -2.07 12.17
CA ILE A 537 6.54 -1.17 12.85
C ILE A 537 6.09 0.30 12.74
N LYS A 538 5.72 0.75 11.53
CA LYS A 538 5.27 2.13 11.28
C LYS A 538 3.93 2.48 11.94
N LEU A 539 3.04 1.50 12.15
CA LEU A 539 1.74 1.70 12.79
C LEU A 539 1.86 1.77 14.33
N LEU A 540 2.75 0.94 14.89
CA LEU A 540 2.86 0.74 16.33
C LEU A 540 3.70 1.80 17.04
N LEU A 541 4.77 2.26 16.39
CA LEU A 541 5.90 2.88 17.09
C LEU A 541 6.14 4.33 16.66
N VAL A 542 5.16 4.91 15.97
CA VAL A 542 5.26 6.22 15.34
C VAL A 542 3.92 6.94 15.31
N SER A 543 3.92 8.24 15.61
CA SER A 543 2.79 9.14 15.33
C SER A 543 2.99 9.93 14.03
N ARG A 544 1.88 10.31 13.36
CA ARG A 544 1.95 11.27 12.24
C ARG A 544 2.16 12.67 12.82
N ALA A 545 3.23 13.33 12.40
CA ALA A 545 3.47 14.74 12.70
C ALA A 545 3.33 15.56 11.40
N THR A 546 2.48 16.58 11.43
CA THR A 546 2.38 17.62 10.41
C THR A 546 3.15 18.85 10.88
N LYS A 547 4.10 19.33 10.08
CA LYS A 547 4.87 20.54 10.39
C LYS A 547 4.80 21.51 9.22
N HIS A 548 4.50 22.77 9.53
CA HIS A 548 4.57 23.90 8.59
C HIS A 548 5.89 24.62 8.80
N SER A 549 6.70 24.79 7.76
CA SER A 549 7.95 25.54 7.84
C SER A 549 8.24 26.27 6.53
N ILE A 550 8.68 27.52 6.66
CA ILE A 550 9.17 28.39 5.59
C ILE A 550 10.72 28.36 5.64
N PRO A 551 11.44 27.90 4.61
CA PRO A 551 12.90 27.99 4.58
C PRO A 551 13.35 29.43 4.28
N ARG A 552 14.37 29.92 5.01
CA ARG A 552 15.09 31.15 4.68
C ARG A 552 16.12 30.89 3.57
N ASN A 553 16.23 31.86 2.67
CA ASN A 553 17.07 31.95 1.48
C ASN A 553 18.47 31.31 1.62
N TYR A 554 18.81 30.45 0.66
CA TYR A 554 20.19 30.13 0.29
C TYR A 554 20.42 30.57 -1.16
N ASN A 555 21.16 31.68 -1.33
CA ASN A 555 21.76 32.07 -2.60
C ASN A 555 23.15 31.42 -2.68
N ALA A 556 23.36 30.56 -3.66
CA ALA A 556 24.69 30.18 -4.12
C ALA A 556 24.68 30.19 -5.65
N PHE A 557 25.24 31.26 -6.23
CA PHE A 557 25.51 31.37 -7.65
C PHE A 557 26.70 30.49 -8.02
N VAL A 558 26.55 29.66 -9.05
CA VAL A 558 27.66 29.17 -9.88
C VAL A 558 27.26 29.41 -11.32
N SER A 559 27.95 30.33 -12.00
CA SER A 559 27.78 30.54 -13.43
C SER A 559 28.70 29.58 -14.20
N PHE A 560 28.15 28.92 -15.20
CA PHE A 560 28.92 28.40 -16.33
C PHE A 560 28.44 29.13 -17.57
N GLY A 561 29.34 29.90 -18.17
CA GLY A 561 29.10 30.53 -19.48
C GLY A 561 29.36 29.52 -20.59
N PHE A 562 28.58 29.57 -21.67
CA PHE A 562 29.02 29.22 -23.02
C PHE A 562 28.17 29.89 -24.10
N SER A 563 28.89 30.38 -25.11
CA SER A 563 28.65 30.61 -26.55
C SER A 563 27.24 30.86 -27.12
N ARG A 564 27.22 31.78 -28.10
CA ARG A 564 26.07 32.24 -28.90
C ARG A 564 25.33 31.09 -29.60
N CYS A 565 24.07 30.88 -29.21
CA CYS A 565 23.07 30.14 -29.98
C CYS A 565 22.07 31.14 -30.58
N ILE A 566 21.50 30.83 -31.76
CA ILE A 566 20.55 31.68 -32.49
C ILE A 566 19.14 31.65 -31.83
N HIS A 567 18.89 30.69 -30.92
CA HIS A 567 17.66 30.56 -30.13
C HIS A 567 17.91 30.85 -28.64
N SER A 568 16.87 31.32 -27.94
CA SER A 568 16.91 31.77 -26.55
C SER A 568 17.06 30.63 -25.53
N LEU A 569 16.69 29.40 -25.91
CA LEU A 569 16.82 28.16 -25.14
C LEU A 569 17.67 27.12 -25.90
N SER A 570 18.59 26.45 -25.21
CA SER A 570 19.60 25.57 -25.82
C SER A 570 19.07 24.30 -26.48
N PHE A 571 17.88 23.82 -26.10
CA PHE A 571 17.25 22.62 -26.68
C PHE A 571 16.24 22.95 -27.79
N ALA A 572 15.75 24.19 -27.85
CA ALA A 572 14.62 24.56 -28.69
C ALA A 572 15.08 24.81 -30.14
N THR A 573 14.28 24.35 -31.10
CA THR A 573 14.47 24.62 -32.54
C THR A 573 13.49 25.65 -33.09
N VAL A 574 12.64 26.21 -32.24
CA VAL A 574 11.60 27.19 -32.57
C VAL A 574 11.49 28.22 -31.45
N GLU A 575 10.95 29.39 -31.76
CA GLU A 575 10.56 30.41 -30.78
C GLU A 575 9.03 30.56 -30.82
N ALA A 576 8.32 30.20 -29.74
CA ALA A 576 6.87 30.02 -29.74
C ALA A 576 6.07 31.25 -30.23
N GLU A 577 6.59 32.46 -29.98
CA GLU A 577 5.94 33.72 -30.38
C GLU A 577 6.26 34.11 -31.83
N GLU A 578 7.34 33.60 -32.42
CA GLU A 578 7.75 33.98 -33.78
C GLU A 578 7.18 33.09 -34.88
N ILE A 579 6.65 31.90 -34.51
CA ILE A 579 6.02 30.97 -35.46
C ILE A 579 4.85 31.68 -36.14
N SER A 580 4.87 31.76 -37.47
CA SER A 580 3.85 32.43 -38.28
C SER A 580 3.87 31.90 -39.70
N GLY A 581 2.90 32.29 -40.55
CA GLY A 581 2.95 31.97 -41.98
C GLY A 581 4.22 32.47 -42.69
N SER A 582 4.80 33.58 -42.21
CA SER A 582 6.05 34.15 -42.75
C SER A 582 7.32 33.47 -42.23
N ARG A 583 7.23 32.76 -41.08
CA ARG A 583 8.30 32.01 -40.44
C ARG A 583 7.75 30.67 -39.95
N PRO A 584 7.44 29.74 -40.87
CA PRO A 584 6.85 28.47 -40.49
C PRO A 584 7.87 27.60 -39.75
N ALA A 585 7.42 26.91 -38.71
CA ALA A 585 8.23 25.91 -38.02
C ALA A 585 8.20 24.56 -38.77
N GLU A 586 9.26 23.78 -38.62
CA GLU A 586 9.32 22.40 -39.12
C GLU A 586 9.30 21.41 -37.97
N VAL A 587 8.51 20.35 -38.11
CA VAL A 587 8.44 19.22 -37.16
C VAL A 587 8.99 17.98 -37.83
N LEU A 588 9.98 17.36 -37.18
CA LEU A 588 10.71 16.19 -37.68
C LEU A 588 10.27 14.92 -36.93
N ASN A 589 10.65 13.77 -37.48
CA ASN A 589 10.51 12.48 -36.82
C ASN A 589 11.81 12.11 -36.08
N LEU A 590 11.74 11.24 -35.08
CA LEU A 590 12.90 10.61 -34.44
C LEU A 590 12.81 9.11 -34.70
N VAL A 591 13.83 8.52 -35.33
CA VAL A 591 13.89 7.07 -35.51
C VAL A 591 15.33 6.61 -35.46
N GLN A 592 15.59 5.52 -34.73
CA GLN A 592 16.95 4.96 -34.59
C GLN A 592 17.98 6.03 -34.20
N GLY A 593 17.63 6.82 -33.18
CA GLY A 593 18.51 7.82 -32.59
C GLY A 593 18.72 9.10 -33.38
N LYS A 594 18.05 9.28 -34.54
CA LYS A 594 18.27 10.43 -35.44
C LYS A 594 16.97 11.18 -35.75
N TRP A 595 17.06 12.51 -35.73
CA TRP A 595 16.00 13.37 -36.25
C TRP A 595 16.00 13.33 -37.77
N VAL A 596 14.88 12.95 -38.38
CA VAL A 596 14.73 12.78 -39.83
C VAL A 596 13.51 13.54 -40.34
N GLY A 597 13.70 14.22 -41.47
CA GLY A 597 12.59 14.81 -42.23
C GLY A 597 11.84 13.75 -43.05
N SER A 598 10.91 14.22 -43.87
CA SER A 598 10.16 13.42 -44.84
C SER A 598 10.09 14.19 -46.16
N SER A 599 9.92 13.47 -47.27
CA SER A 599 9.54 14.09 -48.55
C SER A 599 8.08 14.54 -48.56
N ASN A 600 7.27 14.05 -47.61
CA ASN A 600 5.87 14.39 -47.44
C ASN A 600 5.69 15.35 -46.26
N TRP A 601 5.34 16.60 -46.55
CA TRP A 601 5.11 17.64 -45.54
C TRP A 601 3.61 17.95 -45.45
N ASN A 602 3.03 17.68 -44.28
CA ASN A 602 1.68 18.11 -43.95
C ASN A 602 1.72 19.54 -43.39
N THR A 603 0.93 20.43 -43.98
CA THR A 603 0.85 21.83 -43.52
C THR A 603 -0.26 21.95 -42.48
N VAL A 604 0.12 22.35 -41.26
CA VAL A 604 -0.82 22.70 -40.20
C VAL A 604 -1.12 24.19 -40.29
N VAL A 605 -2.40 24.54 -40.24
CA VAL A 605 -2.85 25.93 -40.20
C VAL A 605 -3.01 26.42 -38.76
N ASP A 606 -2.66 27.67 -38.52
CA ASP A 606 -2.81 28.32 -37.22
C ASP A 606 -4.32 28.40 -36.87
N PRO A 607 -4.74 27.85 -35.72
CA PRO A 607 -6.15 27.87 -35.34
C PRO A 607 -6.79 29.24 -35.18
N LEU A 608 -5.99 30.31 -35.02
CA LEU A 608 -6.52 31.66 -34.76
C LEU A 608 -6.73 32.47 -36.04
N ASN A 609 -5.96 32.20 -37.10
CA ASN A 609 -5.98 33.03 -38.32
C ASN A 609 -5.92 32.24 -39.64
N GLY A 610 -5.68 30.94 -39.62
CA GLY A 610 -5.58 30.09 -40.81
C GLY A 610 -4.23 30.09 -41.52
N ASP A 611 -3.23 30.81 -41.01
CA ASP A 611 -1.88 30.85 -41.62
C ASP A 611 -1.23 29.47 -41.62
N SER A 612 -0.54 29.14 -42.71
CA SER A 612 0.29 27.93 -42.80
C SER A 612 1.60 28.10 -42.01
N PHE A 613 1.53 27.92 -40.69
CA PHE A 613 2.61 28.27 -39.75
C PHE A 613 3.47 27.09 -39.27
N ILE A 614 3.08 25.84 -39.52
CA ILE A 614 3.86 24.65 -39.17
C ILE A 614 3.82 23.64 -40.31
N LYS A 615 4.97 23.08 -40.66
CA LYS A 615 5.11 21.95 -41.59
C LYS A 615 5.55 20.73 -40.81
N VAL A 616 4.79 19.64 -40.91
CA VAL A 616 5.07 18.38 -40.22
C VAL A 616 5.53 17.35 -41.23
N ALA A 617 6.72 16.79 -41.01
CA ALA A 617 7.26 15.71 -41.83
C ALA A 617 6.47 14.42 -41.56
N GLU A 618 5.40 14.16 -42.30
CA GLU A 618 4.61 12.94 -42.12
C GLU A 618 5.25 11.75 -42.84
N VAL A 619 5.30 10.63 -42.14
CA VAL A 619 5.75 9.35 -42.68
C VAL A 619 4.60 8.72 -43.45
N ASP A 620 4.87 8.27 -44.68
CA ASP A 620 3.95 7.49 -45.49
C ASP A 620 4.19 5.97 -45.34
N GLU A 621 3.42 5.16 -46.05
CA GLU A 621 3.51 3.70 -45.98
C GLU A 621 4.90 3.15 -46.37
N THR A 622 5.69 3.88 -47.16
CA THR A 622 7.04 3.47 -47.60
C THR A 622 8.12 3.79 -46.57
N GLY A 623 7.89 4.82 -45.75
CA GLY A 623 8.80 5.28 -44.69
C GLY A 623 8.66 4.56 -43.34
N LEU A 624 7.79 3.55 -43.22
CA LEU A 624 7.52 2.86 -41.95
C LEU A 624 8.62 1.87 -41.50
N GLN A 625 9.36 1.29 -42.46
CA GLN A 625 10.29 0.18 -42.17
C GLN A 625 11.37 0.50 -41.11
N PRO A 626 11.96 1.72 -41.08
CA PRO A 626 12.85 2.13 -39.99
C PRO A 626 12.21 2.02 -38.59
N PHE A 627 10.94 2.40 -38.45
CA PHE A 627 10.18 2.33 -37.19
C PHE A 627 9.83 0.89 -36.82
N VAL A 628 9.38 0.09 -37.80
CA VAL A 628 9.12 -1.36 -37.60
C VAL A 628 10.39 -2.04 -37.10
N LYS A 629 11.53 -1.78 -37.72
CA LYS A 629 12.83 -2.34 -37.33
C LYS A 629 13.28 -1.84 -35.96
N SER A 630 13.06 -0.55 -35.65
CA SER A 630 13.46 0.06 -34.38
C SER A 630 12.65 -0.47 -33.20
N LEU A 631 11.34 -0.65 -33.36
CA LEU A 631 10.49 -1.31 -32.36
C LEU A 631 10.84 -2.79 -32.20
N SER A 632 11.04 -3.50 -33.32
CA SER A 632 11.36 -4.93 -33.32
C SER A 632 12.74 -5.24 -32.72
N SER A 633 13.64 -4.25 -32.65
CA SER A 633 14.93 -4.43 -31.98
C SER A 633 14.81 -4.48 -30.45
N CYS A 634 13.69 -4.02 -29.89
CA CYS A 634 13.42 -4.16 -28.47
C CYS A 634 12.92 -5.59 -28.14
N PRO A 635 13.67 -6.36 -27.35
CA PRO A 635 13.26 -7.70 -26.97
C PRO A 635 12.08 -7.68 -26.01
N LYS A 636 11.31 -8.77 -25.95
CA LYS A 636 10.09 -8.89 -25.11
C LYS A 636 10.31 -8.62 -23.63
N HIS A 637 11.53 -8.83 -23.12
CA HIS A 637 11.90 -8.58 -21.73
C HIS A 637 12.33 -7.13 -21.47
N GLY A 638 12.10 -6.22 -22.43
CA GLY A 638 12.43 -4.79 -22.34
C GLY A 638 13.90 -4.47 -22.59
N VAL A 639 14.17 -3.15 -22.71
CA VAL A 639 15.53 -2.58 -22.70
C VAL A 639 16.18 -2.69 -21.32
N HIS A 640 15.36 -2.67 -20.26
CA HIS A 640 15.72 -3.06 -18.90
C HIS A 640 14.53 -3.70 -18.19
N ASN A 641 14.80 -4.41 -17.10
CA ASN A 641 13.80 -4.98 -16.20
C ASN A 641 14.43 -5.17 -14.80
N PRO A 642 13.70 -5.65 -13.78
CA PRO A 642 14.24 -5.76 -12.42
C PRO A 642 15.54 -6.58 -12.30
N PHE A 643 15.83 -7.43 -13.30
CA PHE A 643 17.00 -8.30 -13.32
C PHE A 643 18.00 -7.99 -14.45
N LYS A 644 17.66 -7.11 -15.39
CA LYS A 644 18.49 -6.78 -16.56
C LYS A 644 18.62 -5.26 -16.68
N ALA A 645 19.87 -4.78 -16.70
CA ALA A 645 20.18 -3.36 -16.77
C ALA A 645 19.45 -2.49 -15.71
N PRO A 646 19.38 -2.91 -14.43
CA PRO A 646 18.63 -2.17 -13.39
C PRO A 646 19.20 -0.78 -13.09
N GLU A 647 20.46 -0.51 -13.46
CA GLU A 647 21.06 0.83 -13.42
C GLU A 647 20.26 1.85 -14.24
N ARG A 648 19.52 1.40 -15.26
CA ARG A 648 18.67 2.26 -16.07
C ARG A 648 17.51 2.85 -15.27
N TYR A 649 17.02 2.19 -14.21
CA TYR A 649 16.04 2.80 -13.31
C TYR A 649 16.59 4.07 -12.65
N LEU A 650 17.86 4.05 -12.23
CA LEU A 650 18.51 5.23 -11.63
C LEU A 650 18.77 6.31 -12.69
N MET A 651 19.22 5.91 -13.88
CA MET A 651 19.39 6.83 -15.02
C MET A 651 18.10 7.59 -15.32
N PHE A 652 16.95 6.91 -15.37
CA PHE A 652 15.66 7.56 -15.58
C PHE A 652 15.27 8.47 -14.41
N GLY A 653 15.60 8.10 -13.17
CA GLY A 653 15.45 8.99 -12.01
C GLY A 653 16.25 10.29 -12.13
N ASP A 654 17.47 10.22 -12.66
CA ASP A 654 18.32 11.39 -12.92
C ASP A 654 17.82 12.25 -14.08
N ILE A 655 17.35 11.61 -15.17
CA ILE A 655 16.73 12.31 -16.31
C ILE A 655 15.50 13.07 -15.83
N SER A 656 14.64 12.45 -15.01
CA SER A 656 13.44 13.08 -14.47
C SER A 656 13.76 14.26 -13.55
N ALA A 657 14.81 14.14 -12.73
CA ALA A 657 15.27 15.26 -11.90
C ALA A 657 15.75 16.46 -12.73
N LYS A 658 16.55 16.21 -13.77
CA LYS A 658 17.04 17.26 -14.68
C LYS A 658 15.90 17.89 -15.47
N ALA A 659 15.00 17.09 -16.02
CA ALA A 659 13.87 17.56 -16.81
C ALA A 659 12.86 18.34 -15.94
N ALA A 660 12.56 17.87 -14.73
CA ALA A 660 11.74 18.61 -13.76
C ALA A 660 12.36 19.97 -13.41
N HIS A 661 13.68 20.00 -13.15
CA HIS A 661 14.38 21.24 -12.89
C HIS A 661 14.30 22.19 -14.09
N MET A 662 14.57 21.71 -15.30
CA MET A 662 14.49 22.53 -16.51
C MET A 662 13.10 23.11 -16.73
N LEU A 663 12.03 22.30 -16.58
CA LEU A 663 10.65 22.78 -16.68
C LEU A 663 10.27 23.78 -15.59
N SER A 664 10.91 23.72 -14.42
CA SER A 664 10.71 24.70 -13.34
C SER A 664 11.30 26.08 -13.64
N LEU A 665 12.21 26.19 -14.63
CA LEU A 665 12.80 27.46 -15.02
C LEU A 665 11.74 28.33 -15.71
N PRO A 666 11.51 29.59 -15.26
CA PRO A 666 10.42 30.41 -15.79
C PRO A 666 10.41 30.56 -17.31
N LYS A 667 11.58 30.71 -17.94
CA LYS A 667 11.70 30.83 -19.41
C LYS A 667 11.30 29.55 -20.14
N VAL A 668 11.67 28.38 -19.62
CA VAL A 668 11.34 27.09 -20.22
C VAL A 668 9.84 26.80 -20.02
N SER A 669 9.33 27.07 -18.82
CA SER A 669 7.90 26.91 -18.52
C SER A 669 7.05 27.82 -19.41
N ASP A 670 7.42 29.08 -19.56
CA ASP A 670 6.71 30.06 -20.40
C ASP A 670 6.79 29.67 -21.89
N PHE A 671 7.95 29.21 -22.37
CA PHE A 671 8.13 28.69 -23.73
C PHE A 671 7.13 27.58 -24.05
N PHE A 672 7.07 26.52 -23.24
CA PHE A 672 6.13 25.42 -23.46
C PHE A 672 4.68 25.87 -23.31
N THR A 673 4.40 26.76 -22.35
CA THR A 673 3.05 27.32 -22.14
C THR A 673 2.56 28.02 -23.41
N ARG A 674 3.36 28.95 -23.96
CA ARG A 674 3.01 29.68 -25.19
C ARG A 674 2.94 28.76 -26.39
N LEU A 675 3.86 27.81 -26.53
CA LEU A 675 3.84 26.85 -27.64
C LEU A 675 2.56 26.01 -27.63
N ILE A 676 2.12 25.55 -26.46
CA ILE A 676 0.84 24.84 -26.31
C ILE A 676 -0.33 25.75 -26.73
N GLN A 677 -0.36 27.02 -26.29
CA GLN A 677 -1.44 27.94 -26.68
C GLN A 677 -1.55 28.14 -28.20
N ARG A 678 -0.42 28.13 -28.92
CA ARG A 678 -0.41 28.31 -30.37
C ARG A 678 -1.06 27.14 -31.12
N VAL A 679 -0.83 25.91 -30.67
CA VAL A 679 -1.29 24.70 -31.39
C VAL A 679 -2.55 24.08 -30.79
N SER A 680 -2.80 24.31 -29.50
CA SER A 680 -3.99 23.90 -28.76
C SER A 680 -4.54 25.12 -28.00
N PRO A 681 -5.29 26.01 -28.69
CA PRO A 681 -5.73 27.27 -28.13
C PRO A 681 -6.50 27.11 -26.82
N LYS A 682 -5.92 27.65 -25.75
CA LYS A 682 -6.48 27.71 -24.40
C LYS A 682 -5.82 28.86 -23.65
N SER A 683 -6.42 29.28 -22.54
CA SER A 683 -5.84 30.35 -21.74
C SER A 683 -4.44 29.97 -21.22
N TYR A 684 -3.63 30.99 -20.95
CA TYR A 684 -2.25 30.80 -20.49
C TYR A 684 -2.21 29.95 -19.22
N GLN A 685 -3.13 30.17 -18.28
CA GLN A 685 -3.20 29.42 -17.03
C GLN A 685 -3.52 27.94 -17.25
N GLN A 686 -4.34 27.60 -18.26
CA GLN A 686 -4.64 26.20 -18.59
C GLN A 686 -3.42 25.52 -19.22
N ALA A 687 -2.76 26.18 -20.18
CA ALA A 687 -1.52 25.68 -20.79
C ALA A 687 -0.39 25.54 -19.76
N PHE A 688 -0.24 26.53 -18.87
CA PHE A 688 0.71 26.49 -17.76
C PHE A 688 0.39 25.34 -16.80
N GLY A 689 -0.90 25.08 -16.54
CA GLY A 689 -1.34 23.95 -15.74
C GLY A 689 -0.82 22.61 -16.27
N GLU A 690 -0.81 22.41 -17.59
CA GLU A 690 -0.25 21.19 -18.22
C GLU A 690 1.26 21.09 -18.03
N VAL A 691 1.99 22.19 -18.21
CA VAL A 691 3.44 22.24 -17.99
C VAL A 691 3.75 21.97 -16.51
N TYR A 692 2.97 22.55 -15.60
CA TYR A 692 3.12 22.38 -14.17
C TYR A 692 2.86 20.93 -13.73
N VAL A 693 1.78 20.30 -14.21
CA VAL A 693 1.49 18.89 -13.94
C VAL A 693 2.61 18.00 -14.48
N THR A 694 3.13 18.29 -15.67
CA THR A 694 4.27 17.57 -16.27
C THR A 694 5.54 17.70 -15.44
N GLN A 695 5.87 18.92 -15.01
CA GLN A 695 6.99 19.18 -14.10
C GLN A 695 6.83 18.38 -12.81
N LYS A 696 5.67 18.46 -12.15
CA LYS A 696 5.43 17.78 -10.87
C LYS A 696 5.38 16.27 -10.99
N PHE A 697 4.91 15.75 -12.12
CA PHE A 697 5.03 14.32 -12.41
C PHE A 697 6.49 13.90 -12.46
N LEU A 698 7.35 14.61 -13.18
CA LEU A 698 8.77 14.28 -13.25
C LEU A 698 9.44 14.38 -11.88
N GLU A 699 9.07 15.36 -11.05
CA GLU A 699 9.54 15.47 -9.65
C GLU A 699 9.18 14.23 -8.81
N ASN A 700 8.00 13.63 -9.01
CA ASN A 700 7.57 12.42 -8.30
C ASN A 700 8.44 11.20 -8.63
N PHE A 701 9.18 11.24 -9.74
CA PHE A 701 9.99 10.12 -10.24
C PHE A 701 11.49 10.41 -10.23
N CYS A 702 11.96 11.38 -9.43
CA CYS A 702 13.40 11.62 -9.23
C CYS A 702 14.07 10.51 -8.40
N GLY A 703 15.38 10.32 -8.60
CA GLY A 703 16.20 9.40 -7.79
C GLY A 703 15.71 7.95 -7.85
N ASP A 704 15.59 7.28 -6.70
CA ASP A 704 15.15 5.88 -6.62
C ASP A 704 13.65 5.66 -6.93
N GLN A 705 12.86 6.72 -7.16
CA GLN A 705 11.40 6.55 -7.35
C GLN A 705 11.07 5.71 -8.59
N VAL A 706 11.83 5.83 -9.68
CA VAL A 706 11.69 4.94 -10.84
C VAL A 706 12.06 3.50 -10.47
N ARG A 707 13.12 3.30 -9.68
CA ARG A 707 13.49 1.96 -9.17
C ARG A 707 12.39 1.36 -8.30
N PHE A 708 11.69 2.17 -7.52
CA PHE A 708 10.57 1.72 -6.69
C PHE A 708 9.33 1.32 -7.49
N LEU A 709 9.18 1.79 -8.74
CA LEU A 709 8.14 1.25 -9.63
C LEU A 709 8.38 -0.24 -9.92
N ALA A 710 9.65 -0.66 -9.99
CA ALA A 710 10.06 -2.05 -10.19
C ALA A 710 10.11 -2.88 -8.90
N ARG A 711 9.57 -2.37 -7.78
CA ARG A 711 9.52 -3.10 -6.51
C ARG A 711 8.71 -4.38 -6.69
N SER A 712 9.38 -5.53 -6.55
CA SER A 712 8.75 -6.83 -6.57
C SER A 712 8.23 -7.22 -5.18
N PHE A 713 7.32 -8.19 -5.17
CA PHE A 713 7.04 -8.99 -4.00
C PHE A 713 7.49 -10.43 -4.28
N ALA A 714 8.05 -11.08 -3.26
CA ALA A 714 8.39 -12.49 -3.30
C ALA A 714 7.55 -13.21 -2.26
N VAL A 715 7.02 -14.36 -2.65
CA VAL A 715 6.36 -15.29 -1.73
C VAL A 715 7.27 -16.51 -1.60
N PRO A 716 7.75 -16.86 -0.39
CA PRO A 716 8.48 -18.10 -0.18
C PRO A 716 7.62 -19.30 -0.61
N GLY A 717 8.21 -20.22 -1.38
CA GLY A 717 7.57 -21.47 -1.76
C GLY A 717 7.59 -22.50 -0.64
N ASN A 718 7.05 -23.69 -0.92
CA ASN A 718 6.73 -24.69 0.12
C ASN A 718 7.93 -25.53 0.59
N HIS A 719 9.14 -25.29 0.05
CA HIS A 719 10.37 -25.99 0.43
C HIS A 719 11.61 -25.16 0.07
N LEU A 720 12.76 -25.58 0.61
CA LEU A 720 14.06 -24.96 0.41
C LEU A 720 14.35 -24.79 -1.10
N GLY A 721 14.64 -23.55 -1.53
CA GLY A 721 14.98 -23.22 -2.92
C GLY A 721 13.82 -22.75 -3.82
N GLN A 722 12.56 -22.82 -3.36
CA GLN A 722 11.41 -22.36 -4.15
C GLN A 722 11.00 -20.93 -3.76
N GLN A 723 10.95 -20.02 -4.72
CA GLN A 723 10.42 -18.66 -4.56
C GLN A 723 9.57 -18.28 -5.78
N SER A 724 8.34 -17.83 -5.56
CA SER A 724 7.51 -17.26 -6.63
C SER A 724 7.66 -15.74 -6.64
N HIS A 725 8.04 -15.20 -7.80
CA HIS A 725 8.21 -13.78 -8.03
C HIS A 725 7.03 -13.26 -8.87
N GLY A 726 6.33 -12.24 -8.36
CA GLY A 726 5.26 -11.57 -9.10
C GLY A 726 5.74 -10.23 -9.64
N PHE A 727 5.68 -10.05 -10.96
CA PHE A 727 5.93 -8.77 -11.64
C PHE A 727 4.64 -8.30 -12.30
N ARG A 728 4.29 -7.02 -12.14
CA ARG A 728 3.19 -6.38 -12.87
C ARG A 728 3.74 -5.25 -13.75
N TRP A 729 3.19 -5.12 -14.96
CA TRP A 729 3.67 -4.27 -16.05
C TRP A 729 2.52 -3.71 -16.88
N PRO A 730 1.96 -2.54 -16.58
CA PRO A 730 1.33 -1.67 -17.63
C PRO A 730 1.27 -0.13 -17.31
N TYR A 731 0.64 0.71 -18.17
CA TYR A 731 0.88 2.17 -18.43
C TYR A 731 -0.36 3.12 -18.44
N GLY A 732 -0.19 4.46 -18.27
CA GLY A 732 -1.20 5.48 -18.70
C GLY A 732 -0.91 7.05 -18.64
N PRO A 733 -1.82 7.91 -19.22
CA PRO A 733 -1.74 9.11 -20.19
C PRO A 733 -0.73 10.28 -20.04
N ILE A 734 -0.60 11.32 -20.90
CA ILE A 734 -1.03 11.36 -22.30
C ILE A 734 0.13 11.19 -23.31
N PRO A 735 1.08 12.13 -23.56
CA PRO A 735 2.31 11.76 -24.29
C PRO A 735 3.56 11.70 -23.40
N VAL A 736 3.85 12.74 -22.61
CA VAL A 736 5.07 12.77 -21.77
C VAL A 736 4.95 11.82 -20.58
N LEU A 737 3.84 11.89 -19.85
CA LEU A 737 3.60 11.03 -18.69
C LEU A 737 3.56 9.54 -19.11
N GLN A 738 2.96 9.24 -20.27
CA GLN A 738 3.03 7.91 -20.90
C GLN A 738 4.43 7.50 -21.32
N LEU A 739 5.10 8.37 -22.06
CA LEU A 739 6.42 8.10 -22.60
C LEU A 739 7.35 7.73 -21.46
N MET A 740 7.36 8.57 -20.43
CA MET A 740 8.19 8.35 -19.26
C MET A 740 7.75 7.10 -18.51
N GLY A 741 6.44 6.84 -18.31
CA GLY A 741 5.96 5.59 -17.72
C GLY A 741 6.42 4.34 -18.49
N ALA A 742 6.32 4.36 -19.82
CA ALA A 742 6.79 3.29 -20.71
C ALA A 742 8.31 3.09 -20.57
N LEU A 743 9.08 4.17 -20.59
CA LEU A 743 10.53 4.12 -20.43
C LEU A 743 10.94 3.65 -19.03
N TYR A 744 10.29 4.13 -17.96
CA TYR A 744 10.56 3.73 -16.57
C TYR A 744 10.44 2.23 -16.39
N MET A 745 9.45 1.64 -17.03
CA MET A 745 9.20 0.21 -17.04
C MET A 745 9.95 -0.52 -18.17
N GLY A 746 11.00 0.07 -18.73
CA GLY A 746 11.93 -0.64 -19.61
C GLY A 746 11.38 -1.01 -20.98
N ASN A 747 10.34 -0.33 -21.46
CA ASN A 747 9.87 -0.47 -22.84
C ASN A 747 10.62 0.49 -23.74
N LYS A 748 10.57 0.19 -25.04
CA LYS A 748 10.96 1.10 -26.11
C LYS A 748 9.68 1.57 -26.82
N PRO A 749 9.15 2.76 -26.51
CA PRO A 749 7.96 3.27 -27.17
C PRO A 749 8.28 3.90 -28.53
N VAL A 750 7.36 3.72 -29.49
CA VAL A 750 7.15 4.68 -30.57
C VAL A 750 6.01 5.59 -30.13
N ILE A 751 6.23 6.90 -30.14
CA ILE A 751 5.20 7.87 -29.77
C ILE A 751 4.67 8.58 -31.02
N LYS A 752 3.34 8.60 -31.13
CA LYS A 752 2.61 9.42 -32.11
C LYS A 752 1.78 10.44 -31.34
N VAL A 753 1.91 11.70 -31.72
CA VAL A 753 1.00 12.78 -31.30
C VAL A 753 0.19 13.22 -32.53
N ASP A 754 -0.97 13.85 -32.34
CA ASP A 754 -1.69 14.46 -33.47
C ASP A 754 -0.80 15.52 -34.13
N SER A 755 -0.66 15.45 -35.46
CA SER A 755 0.23 16.32 -36.22
C SER A 755 -0.05 17.81 -35.98
N LYS A 756 -1.30 18.18 -35.62
CA LYS A 756 -1.64 19.58 -35.30
C LYS A 756 -0.86 20.15 -34.11
N VAL A 757 -0.46 19.28 -33.16
CA VAL A 757 0.15 19.69 -31.88
C VAL A 757 1.49 19.02 -31.59
N SER A 758 1.98 18.19 -32.52
CA SER A 758 3.15 17.32 -32.29
C SER A 758 4.47 18.07 -32.09
N ILE A 759 4.54 19.34 -32.51
CA ILE A 759 5.67 20.26 -32.25
C ILE A 759 6.03 20.35 -30.76
N VAL A 760 5.03 20.34 -29.87
CA VAL A 760 5.25 20.42 -28.41
C VAL A 760 6.04 19.20 -27.93
N MET A 761 5.67 18.01 -28.43
CA MET A 761 6.33 16.76 -28.07
C MET A 761 7.74 16.68 -28.66
N GLU A 762 7.96 17.18 -29.87
CA GLU A 762 9.31 17.30 -30.43
C GLU A 762 10.22 18.13 -29.51
N GLN A 763 9.78 19.34 -29.13
CA GLN A 763 10.59 20.20 -28.27
C GLN A 763 10.81 19.56 -26.89
N MET A 764 9.82 18.82 -26.36
CA MET A 764 9.97 18.07 -25.12
C MET A 764 10.97 16.91 -25.23
N LEU A 765 10.99 16.17 -26.35
CA LEU A 765 11.99 15.13 -26.59
C LEU A 765 13.39 15.73 -26.69
N ARG A 766 13.54 16.89 -27.34
CA ARG A 766 14.82 17.62 -27.37
C ARG A 766 15.27 18.04 -25.98
N LEU A 767 14.35 18.53 -25.13
CA LEU A 767 14.64 18.80 -23.72
C LEU A 767 15.06 17.53 -22.96
N LEU A 768 14.35 16.42 -23.12
CA LEU A 768 14.66 15.15 -22.46
C LEU A 768 16.02 14.61 -22.91
N HIS A 769 16.36 14.70 -24.19
CA HIS A 769 17.70 14.34 -24.70
C HIS A 769 18.78 15.23 -24.08
N ALA A 770 18.54 16.54 -23.96
CA ALA A 770 19.46 17.45 -23.26
C ALA A 770 19.60 17.10 -21.76
N CYS A 771 18.58 16.48 -21.17
CA CYS A 771 18.59 15.96 -19.80
C CYS A 771 19.23 14.56 -19.67
N GLY A 772 19.59 13.91 -20.78
CA GLY A 772 20.28 12.63 -20.81
C GLY A 772 19.45 11.42 -21.23
N LEU A 773 18.22 11.61 -21.75
CA LEU A 773 17.45 10.54 -22.37
C LEU A 773 18.22 10.00 -23.60
N PRO A 774 18.56 8.70 -23.66
CA PRO A 774 19.20 8.13 -24.85
C PRO A 774 18.26 8.21 -26.06
N THR A 775 18.75 8.71 -27.19
CA THR A 775 17.95 8.93 -28.40
C THR A 775 17.43 7.62 -29.03
N GLU A 776 18.06 6.48 -28.73
CA GLU A 776 17.66 5.15 -29.22
C GLU A 776 16.52 4.51 -28.40
N ASP A 777 16.21 5.07 -27.23
CA ASP A 777 15.22 4.51 -26.31
C ASP A 777 13.78 4.88 -26.68
N VAL A 778 13.59 5.86 -27.56
CA VAL A 778 12.28 6.33 -28.02
C VAL A 778 12.34 6.64 -29.52
N ASP A 779 11.29 6.26 -30.23
CA ASP A 779 11.03 6.75 -31.59
C ASP A 779 9.83 7.71 -31.55
N PHE A 780 9.83 8.75 -32.38
CA PHE A 780 8.74 9.70 -32.52
C PHE A 780 8.32 9.79 -33.99
N ILE A 781 7.04 9.52 -34.24
CA ILE A 781 6.48 9.45 -35.58
C ILE A 781 5.33 10.44 -35.73
N ASN A 782 5.40 11.24 -36.79
CA ASN A 782 4.28 12.00 -37.31
C ASN A 782 3.72 11.24 -38.52
N SER A 783 2.41 10.99 -38.51
CA SER A 783 1.72 10.32 -39.60
C SER A 783 0.22 10.56 -39.48
N ASP A 784 -0.53 10.25 -40.54
CA ASP A 784 -1.96 10.07 -40.43
C ASP A 784 -2.33 8.81 -39.60
N GLY A 785 -3.61 8.67 -39.27
CA GLY A 785 -4.10 7.52 -38.49
C GLY A 785 -4.03 6.20 -39.24
N LYS A 786 -4.16 6.20 -40.57
CA LYS A 786 -4.12 4.99 -41.40
C LYS A 786 -2.72 4.37 -41.40
N THR A 787 -1.71 5.21 -41.59
CA THR A 787 -0.30 4.84 -41.60
C THR A 787 0.16 4.38 -40.22
N MET A 788 -0.30 5.04 -39.15
CA MET A 788 -0.07 4.54 -37.79
C MET A 788 -0.70 3.17 -37.55
N ASN A 789 -1.95 2.96 -38.01
CA ASN A 789 -2.60 1.66 -37.88
C ASN A 789 -1.82 0.57 -38.61
N LYS A 790 -1.30 0.87 -39.81
CA LYS A 790 -0.44 -0.03 -40.57
C LYS A 790 0.85 -0.35 -39.81
N LEU A 791 1.53 0.66 -39.23
CA LEU A 791 2.69 0.44 -38.36
C LEU A 791 2.36 -0.49 -37.19
N LEU A 792 1.25 -0.26 -36.50
CA LEU A 792 0.83 -1.09 -35.37
C LEU A 792 0.56 -2.54 -35.79
N LEU A 793 -0.02 -2.76 -36.96
CA LEU A 793 -0.26 -4.11 -37.50
C LEU A 793 1.04 -4.80 -37.94
N GLU A 794 1.96 -4.08 -38.58
CA GLU A 794 3.24 -4.62 -39.06
C GLU A 794 4.24 -4.86 -37.92
N ALA A 795 4.43 -3.87 -37.04
CA ALA A 795 5.35 -3.97 -35.90
C ALA A 795 4.78 -4.86 -34.78
N ASN A 796 3.46 -5.03 -34.74
CA ASN A 796 2.74 -5.90 -33.79
C ASN A 796 3.20 -5.69 -32.34
N PRO A 797 3.10 -4.45 -31.80
CA PRO A 797 3.60 -4.13 -30.48
C PRO A 797 2.88 -4.96 -29.41
N ARG A 798 3.56 -5.18 -28.29
CA ARG A 798 3.02 -6.00 -27.20
C ARG A 798 1.92 -5.29 -26.44
N MET A 799 1.95 -3.97 -26.44
CA MET A 799 0.97 -3.11 -25.80
C MET A 799 0.91 -1.82 -26.64
N THR A 800 -0.30 -1.36 -26.94
CA THR A 800 -0.55 -0.06 -27.56
C THR A 800 -1.40 0.78 -26.64
N LEU A 801 -0.93 1.99 -26.36
CA LEU A 801 -1.74 2.94 -25.63
C LEU A 801 -2.38 3.91 -26.57
N PHE A 802 -3.70 4.00 -26.47
CA PHE A 802 -4.47 4.94 -27.25
C PHE A 802 -5.25 5.88 -26.35
N THR A 803 -5.08 7.18 -26.62
CA THR A 803 -5.88 8.24 -26.04
C THR A 803 -6.55 9.01 -27.16
N GLY A 804 -7.88 9.12 -27.13
CA GLY A 804 -8.66 9.83 -28.14
C GLY A 804 -10.07 9.28 -28.30
N SER A 805 -10.72 9.52 -29.44
CA SER A 805 -12.13 9.15 -29.64
C SER A 805 -12.41 7.64 -29.45
N SER A 806 -13.53 7.29 -28.80
CA SER A 806 -13.95 5.88 -28.63
C SER A 806 -14.07 5.12 -29.95
N ARG A 807 -14.46 5.77 -31.06
CA ARG A 807 -14.51 5.14 -32.40
C ARG A 807 -13.16 4.53 -32.82
N VAL A 808 -12.07 5.28 -32.60
CA VAL A 808 -10.72 4.81 -32.95
C VAL A 808 -10.21 3.83 -31.89
N ALA A 809 -10.53 4.06 -30.62
CA ALA A 809 -10.20 3.16 -29.51
C ALA A 809 -10.74 1.75 -29.77
N GLU A 810 -12.03 1.62 -30.11
CA GLU A 810 -12.66 0.33 -30.41
C GLU A 810 -12.09 -0.32 -31.66
N LYS A 811 -11.84 0.48 -32.72
CA LYS A 811 -11.19 -0.03 -33.93
C LYS A 811 -9.81 -0.63 -33.61
N LEU A 812 -9.00 0.08 -32.82
CA LEU A 812 -7.68 -0.40 -32.41
C LEU A 812 -7.75 -1.61 -31.48
N ALA A 813 -8.73 -1.64 -30.57
CA ALA A 813 -8.96 -2.79 -29.71
C ALA A 813 -9.26 -4.05 -30.53
N VAL A 814 -10.07 -3.94 -31.58
CA VAL A 814 -10.36 -5.03 -32.52
C VAL A 814 -9.11 -5.40 -33.33
N ASP A 815 -8.50 -4.44 -34.01
CA ASP A 815 -7.34 -4.67 -34.89
C ASP A 815 -6.15 -5.30 -34.13
N LEU A 816 -5.93 -4.90 -32.89
CA LEU A 816 -4.82 -5.37 -32.05
C LEU A 816 -5.21 -6.51 -31.11
N LYS A 817 -6.45 -7.00 -31.19
CA LYS A 817 -6.98 -8.13 -30.43
C LYS A 817 -6.87 -7.92 -28.91
N GLY A 818 -7.31 -6.76 -28.44
CA GLY A 818 -7.34 -6.38 -27.02
C GLY A 818 -5.99 -6.03 -26.41
N ARG A 819 -4.90 -5.98 -27.19
CA ARG A 819 -3.55 -5.56 -26.73
C ARG A 819 -3.43 -4.04 -26.65
N VAL A 820 -4.41 -3.43 -26.00
CA VAL A 820 -4.56 -1.99 -25.87
C VAL A 820 -4.82 -1.58 -24.43
N LYS A 821 -4.38 -0.37 -24.11
CA LYS A 821 -4.85 0.39 -22.97
C LYS A 821 -5.49 1.68 -23.48
N LEU A 822 -6.71 1.96 -23.03
CA LEU A 822 -7.59 2.97 -23.60
C LEU A 822 -7.93 4.04 -22.56
N GLU A 823 -7.71 5.29 -22.94
CA GLU A 823 -8.41 6.43 -22.36
C GLU A 823 -9.20 7.06 -23.50
N ASP A 824 -10.48 6.72 -23.57
CA ASP A 824 -11.35 7.07 -24.66
C ASP A 824 -12.30 8.23 -24.31
N ALA A 825 -13.36 8.45 -25.10
CA ALA A 825 -14.24 9.61 -24.90
C ALA A 825 -14.89 9.62 -23.51
N GLY A 826 -15.23 10.83 -23.02
CA GLY A 826 -15.92 11.03 -21.74
C GLY A 826 -17.22 11.79 -21.96
N PHE A 827 -18.37 11.18 -21.64
CA PHE A 827 -19.61 11.93 -21.48
C PHE A 827 -19.83 12.21 -19.99
N ASP A 828 -19.08 13.18 -19.48
CA ASP A 828 -18.94 13.36 -18.05
C ASP A 828 -20.06 14.21 -17.45
N TRP A 829 -20.50 13.78 -16.27
CA TRP A 829 -21.67 14.33 -15.61
C TRP A 829 -21.35 14.94 -14.25
N LYS A 830 -22.17 15.92 -13.86
CA LYS A 830 -22.18 16.51 -12.52
C LYS A 830 -23.59 16.42 -11.93
N ILE A 831 -23.69 15.98 -10.68
CA ILE A 831 -24.92 15.99 -9.89
C ILE A 831 -24.78 17.02 -8.79
N LEU A 832 -25.75 17.93 -8.69
CA LEU A 832 -25.93 18.79 -7.52
C LEU A 832 -26.90 18.09 -6.56
N GLY A 833 -26.49 17.90 -5.31
CA GLY A 833 -27.32 17.30 -4.25
C GLY A 833 -28.35 18.28 -3.67
N PRO A 834 -29.17 17.83 -2.71
CA PRO A 834 -30.25 18.65 -2.15
C PRO A 834 -29.77 19.84 -1.31
N ASP A 835 -28.55 19.78 -0.77
CA ASP A 835 -27.94 20.76 0.13
C ASP A 835 -27.32 21.94 -0.62
N VAL A 836 -28.11 22.99 -0.83
CA VAL A 836 -27.67 24.23 -1.50
C VAL A 836 -26.71 25.01 -0.60
N HIS A 837 -25.46 25.16 -1.02
CA HIS A 837 -24.46 25.95 -0.32
C HIS A 837 -23.32 26.40 -1.26
N GLN A 838 -22.69 27.56 -1.01
CA GLN A 838 -21.57 28.07 -1.84
C GLN A 838 -21.87 28.24 -3.33
N GLU A 839 -23.06 28.76 -3.65
CA GLU A 839 -23.57 28.90 -5.02
C GLU A 839 -22.61 29.59 -5.99
N ASP A 840 -21.96 30.69 -5.60
CA ASP A 840 -20.98 31.40 -6.42
C ASP A 840 -19.80 30.51 -6.83
N TYR A 841 -19.30 29.73 -5.87
CA TYR A 841 -18.17 28.82 -6.10
C TYR A 841 -18.57 27.69 -7.03
N ILE A 842 -19.77 27.12 -6.83
CA ILE A 842 -20.25 26.01 -7.66
C ILE A 842 -20.57 26.49 -9.08
N ALA A 843 -21.15 27.68 -9.25
CA ALA A 843 -21.31 28.31 -10.57
C ALA A 843 -19.95 28.48 -11.27
N TRP A 844 -18.94 28.94 -10.55
CA TRP A 844 -17.57 29.04 -11.06
C TRP A 844 -16.98 27.68 -11.45
N VAL A 845 -17.13 26.64 -10.63
CA VAL A 845 -16.65 25.30 -10.97
C VAL A 845 -17.38 24.73 -12.18
N CYS A 846 -18.72 24.89 -12.27
CA CYS A 846 -19.49 24.48 -13.44
C CYS A 846 -19.05 25.21 -14.73
N ASP A 847 -18.78 26.51 -14.66
CA ASP A 847 -18.22 27.29 -15.76
C ASP A 847 -16.85 26.75 -16.19
N GLN A 848 -15.94 26.49 -15.24
CA GLN A 848 -14.62 25.96 -15.54
C GLN A 848 -14.66 24.54 -16.10
N ASP A 849 -15.48 23.66 -15.53
CA ASP A 849 -15.58 22.26 -15.95
C ASP A 849 -16.16 22.11 -17.35
N ALA A 850 -17.14 22.95 -17.72
CA ALA A 850 -17.78 22.87 -19.03
C ALA A 850 -17.01 23.63 -20.12
N TYR A 851 -16.41 24.78 -19.80
CA TYR A 851 -15.99 25.73 -20.84
C TYR A 851 -14.50 26.10 -20.82
N ALA A 852 -13.72 25.71 -19.81
CA ALA A 852 -12.27 25.89 -19.88
C ALA A 852 -11.70 25.10 -21.07
N SER A 853 -10.77 25.72 -21.81
CA SER A 853 -10.26 25.18 -23.09
C SER A 853 -11.36 24.96 -24.14
N SER A 854 -12.43 25.77 -24.09
CA SER A 854 -13.63 25.59 -24.92
C SER A 854 -14.24 24.19 -24.78
N GLY A 855 -14.23 23.58 -23.60
CA GLY A 855 -14.77 22.22 -23.38
C GLY A 855 -13.98 21.09 -24.05
N GLN A 856 -12.80 21.37 -24.63
CA GLN A 856 -11.95 20.39 -25.28
C GLN A 856 -11.08 19.64 -24.25
N LYS A 857 -11.73 18.99 -23.29
CA LYS A 857 -11.13 18.08 -22.32
C LYS A 857 -11.96 16.81 -22.31
N CYS A 858 -11.32 15.64 -22.30
CA CYS A 858 -12.04 14.39 -22.09
C CYS A 858 -12.81 14.40 -20.77
N SER A 859 -12.32 15.16 -19.78
CA SER A 859 -12.95 15.36 -18.47
C SER A 859 -14.07 16.43 -18.41
N ALA A 860 -14.45 17.04 -19.54
CA ALA A 860 -15.32 18.23 -19.54
C ALA A 860 -16.74 17.90 -19.13
N GLN A 861 -17.35 18.75 -18.30
CA GLN A 861 -18.75 18.59 -17.89
C GLN A 861 -19.67 18.73 -19.10
N SER A 862 -20.26 17.61 -19.51
CA SER A 862 -21.18 17.51 -20.65
C SER A 862 -22.64 17.49 -20.22
N LEU A 863 -22.95 17.01 -19.01
CA LEU A 863 -24.30 16.98 -18.46
C LEU A 863 -24.35 17.42 -16.98
N LEU A 864 -25.23 18.36 -16.66
CA LEU A 864 -25.49 18.81 -15.29
C LEU A 864 -26.90 18.37 -14.83
N PHE A 865 -26.97 17.50 -13.83
CA PHE A 865 -28.20 17.17 -13.11
C PHE A 865 -28.36 18.09 -11.90
N MET A 866 -29.30 19.03 -12.01
CA MET A 866 -29.53 20.05 -10.99
C MET A 866 -30.71 19.66 -10.10
N HIS A 867 -30.48 19.41 -8.81
CA HIS A 867 -31.59 19.14 -7.89
C HIS A 867 -32.54 20.34 -7.83
N GLU A 868 -33.84 20.11 -7.69
CA GLU A 868 -34.90 21.14 -7.71
C GLU A 868 -34.66 22.32 -6.73
N ASN A 869 -33.89 22.08 -5.67
CA ASN A 869 -33.49 23.12 -4.71
C ASN A 869 -32.57 24.16 -5.34
N TRP A 870 -31.69 23.75 -6.27
CA TRP A 870 -30.80 24.63 -7.01
C TRP A 870 -31.53 25.38 -8.13
N SER A 871 -32.59 24.82 -8.70
CA SER A 871 -33.42 25.50 -9.72
C SER A 871 -34.07 26.79 -9.21
N LYS A 872 -34.20 26.94 -7.88
CA LYS A 872 -34.76 28.12 -7.20
C LYS A 872 -33.70 29.19 -6.88
N THR A 873 -32.43 28.90 -7.15
CA THR A 873 -31.29 29.80 -6.88
C THR A 873 -30.90 30.60 -8.11
N SER A 874 -29.93 31.49 -7.97
CA SER A 874 -29.32 32.23 -9.09
C SER A 874 -28.20 31.46 -9.79
N LEU A 875 -28.06 30.15 -9.58
CA LEU A 875 -26.95 29.36 -10.12
C LEU A 875 -26.86 29.47 -11.65
N LEU A 876 -27.99 29.33 -12.35
CA LEU A 876 -28.04 29.40 -13.81
C LEU A 876 -27.71 30.79 -14.35
N SER A 877 -28.16 31.86 -13.68
CA SER A 877 -27.82 33.23 -14.09
C SER A 877 -26.34 33.51 -13.86
N LYS A 878 -25.78 33.08 -12.72
CA LYS A 878 -24.34 33.21 -12.44
C LYS A 878 -23.51 32.42 -13.45
N LEU A 879 -23.92 31.19 -13.76
CA LEU A 879 -23.25 30.36 -14.78
C LEU A 879 -23.28 31.04 -16.15
N LYS A 880 -24.41 31.65 -16.53
CA LYS A 880 -24.52 32.45 -17.76
C LYS A 880 -23.56 33.64 -17.75
N ASP A 881 -23.54 34.45 -16.69
CA ASP A 881 -22.67 35.62 -16.59
C ASP A 881 -21.18 35.22 -16.66
N LEU A 882 -20.82 34.11 -16.01
CA LEU A 882 -19.46 33.54 -16.05
C LEU A 882 -19.09 32.99 -17.41
N ALA A 883 -20.05 32.46 -18.16
CA ALA A 883 -19.87 31.97 -19.53
C ALA A 883 -19.71 33.14 -20.52
N GLU A 884 -20.51 34.20 -20.38
CA GLU A 884 -20.49 35.37 -21.27
C GLU A 884 -19.23 36.23 -21.12
N ARG A 885 -18.53 36.19 -19.98
CA ARG A 885 -17.26 36.91 -19.79
C ARG A 885 -16.09 36.30 -20.58
N ARG A 886 -16.23 35.06 -21.08
CA ARG A 886 -15.18 34.35 -21.80
C ARG A 886 -14.98 34.98 -23.18
N LYS A 887 -13.74 35.13 -23.58
CA LYS A 887 -13.38 35.88 -24.78
C LYS A 887 -12.15 35.31 -25.48
N LEU A 888 -12.00 35.63 -26.76
CA LEU A 888 -10.96 35.06 -27.61
C LEU A 888 -9.57 35.64 -27.26
N GLU A 889 -9.51 36.88 -26.79
CA GLU A 889 -8.26 37.62 -26.54
C GLU A 889 -7.39 36.97 -25.47
N ASP A 890 -8.01 36.31 -24.48
CA ASP A 890 -7.30 35.56 -23.42
C ASP A 890 -7.47 34.04 -23.54
N LEU A 891 -8.09 33.58 -24.64
CA LEU A 891 -8.37 32.18 -24.94
C LEU A 891 -9.14 31.46 -23.82
N THR A 892 -9.94 32.20 -23.03
CA THR A 892 -10.93 31.58 -22.14
C THR A 892 -12.09 30.96 -22.91
N ILE A 893 -12.28 31.37 -24.17
CA ILE A 893 -12.98 30.65 -25.25
C ILE A 893 -12.11 30.77 -26.51
N GLY A 894 -12.18 29.80 -27.41
CA GLY A 894 -11.34 29.76 -28.60
C GLY A 894 -11.68 28.61 -29.57
N PRO A 895 -10.86 28.41 -30.61
CA PRO A 895 -11.06 27.39 -31.63
C PRO A 895 -11.35 25.98 -31.09
N VAL A 896 -12.28 25.28 -31.73
CA VAL A 896 -12.60 23.86 -31.48
C VAL A 896 -12.00 23.03 -32.61
N LEU A 897 -10.96 22.26 -32.30
CA LEU A 897 -10.10 21.67 -33.32
C LEU A 897 -10.70 20.44 -34.03
N THR A 898 -11.75 19.85 -33.46
CA THR A 898 -12.31 18.56 -33.91
C THR A 898 -13.79 18.61 -34.29
N VAL A 899 -14.49 19.69 -33.97
CA VAL A 899 -15.93 19.86 -34.24
C VAL A 899 -16.16 21.25 -34.81
N THR A 900 -16.81 21.33 -35.97
CA THR A 900 -17.09 22.60 -36.65
C THR A 900 -18.23 23.37 -35.98
N THR A 901 -18.30 24.67 -36.23
CA THR A 901 -19.41 25.53 -35.76
C THR A 901 -20.76 24.97 -36.21
N ASP A 902 -20.88 24.60 -37.48
CA ASP A 902 -22.12 24.05 -38.04
C ASP A 902 -22.54 22.76 -37.34
N SER A 903 -21.59 21.87 -37.04
CA SER A 903 -21.91 20.60 -36.36
C SER A 903 -22.40 20.81 -34.93
N ILE A 904 -21.81 21.76 -34.20
CA ILE A 904 -22.24 22.12 -32.84
C ILE A 904 -23.65 22.74 -32.89
N LEU A 905 -23.89 23.69 -33.80
CA LEU A 905 -25.18 24.37 -33.91
C LEU A 905 -26.29 23.43 -34.43
N GLU A 906 -25.98 22.52 -35.34
CA GLU A 906 -26.91 21.47 -35.77
C GLU A 906 -27.31 20.58 -34.59
N HIS A 907 -26.35 20.21 -33.74
CA HIS A 907 -26.63 19.44 -32.53
C HIS A 907 -27.52 20.21 -31.55
N VAL A 908 -27.23 21.48 -31.30
CA VAL A 908 -28.06 22.38 -30.49
C VAL A 908 -29.50 22.42 -31.04
N ASN A 909 -29.67 22.61 -32.34
CA ASN A 909 -31.00 22.67 -32.97
C ASN A 909 -31.77 21.35 -32.80
N LYS A 910 -31.12 20.20 -32.99
CA LYS A 910 -31.73 18.88 -32.76
C LYS A 910 -32.17 18.67 -31.31
N LEU A 911 -31.41 19.17 -30.34
CA LEU A 911 -31.83 19.13 -28.94
C LEU A 911 -33.02 20.05 -28.67
N LEU A 912 -33.09 21.20 -29.34
CA LEU A 912 -34.23 22.13 -29.23
C LEU A 912 -35.54 21.60 -29.85
N GLU A 913 -35.47 20.56 -30.69
CA GLU A 913 -36.63 19.84 -31.19
C GLU A 913 -37.27 18.92 -30.11
N ILE A 914 -36.55 18.61 -29.03
CA ILE A 914 -37.07 17.78 -27.93
C ILE A 914 -38.11 18.59 -27.14
N PRO A 915 -39.32 18.05 -26.84
CA PRO A 915 -40.34 18.76 -26.10
C PRO A 915 -39.85 19.33 -24.75
N GLY A 916 -40.14 20.60 -24.49
CA GLY A 916 -39.76 21.27 -23.23
C GLY A 916 -38.28 21.63 -23.11
N SER A 917 -37.46 21.34 -24.12
CA SER A 917 -36.09 21.84 -24.19
C SER A 917 -36.04 23.35 -24.44
N LYS A 918 -34.96 24.00 -24.01
CA LYS A 918 -34.75 25.44 -24.23
C LYS A 918 -33.28 25.80 -24.23
N LEU A 919 -32.90 26.78 -25.04
CA LEU A 919 -31.56 27.36 -25.00
C LEU A 919 -31.44 28.25 -23.75
N LEU A 920 -30.51 27.95 -22.85
CA LEU A 920 -30.30 28.75 -21.64
C LEU A 920 -29.42 29.96 -21.93
N PHE A 921 -28.32 29.74 -22.66
CA PHE A 921 -27.41 30.78 -23.16
C PHE A 921 -26.50 30.19 -24.25
N GLY A 922 -25.80 31.05 -24.99
CA GLY A 922 -24.93 30.66 -26.10
C GLY A 922 -25.72 30.40 -27.38
N GLY A 923 -25.45 29.28 -28.05
CA GLY A 923 -26.16 28.84 -29.25
C GLY A 923 -25.88 29.71 -30.48
N ARG A 924 -24.74 30.40 -30.51
CA ARG A 924 -24.33 31.26 -31.62
C ARG A 924 -22.82 31.20 -31.85
N PRO A 925 -22.35 31.44 -33.09
CA PRO A 925 -20.92 31.54 -33.38
C PRO A 925 -20.23 32.63 -32.55
N LEU A 926 -18.90 32.52 -32.43
CA LEU A 926 -18.08 33.66 -32.04
C LEU A 926 -18.10 34.72 -33.16
N GLU A 927 -17.90 35.98 -32.79
CA GLU A 927 -17.85 37.11 -33.70
C GLU A 927 -16.40 37.63 -33.75
N ASP A 928 -16.06 38.43 -34.76
CA ASP A 928 -14.78 39.16 -34.87
C ASP A 928 -13.51 38.29 -34.74
N HIS A 929 -13.47 37.14 -35.43
CA HIS A 929 -12.32 36.23 -35.43
C HIS A 929 -11.88 35.83 -36.85
N SER A 930 -10.67 35.28 -36.97
CA SER A 930 -10.12 34.71 -38.21
C SER A 930 -9.91 33.19 -38.15
N ILE A 931 -10.54 32.52 -37.18
CA ILE A 931 -10.54 31.06 -37.03
C ILE A 931 -11.02 30.41 -38.34
N PRO A 932 -10.25 29.49 -38.94
CA PRO A 932 -10.61 28.88 -40.22
C PRO A 932 -11.84 27.95 -40.06
N PRO A 933 -12.72 27.83 -41.09
CA PRO A 933 -13.98 27.07 -40.99
C PRO A 933 -13.86 25.58 -40.66
N ILE A 934 -12.66 25.01 -40.81
CA ILE A 934 -12.36 23.64 -40.42
C ILE A 934 -12.39 23.43 -38.89
N TYR A 935 -12.31 24.51 -38.12
CA TYR A 935 -12.41 24.52 -36.66
C TYR A 935 -13.71 25.20 -36.22
N GLY A 936 -14.27 24.76 -35.11
CA GLY A 936 -15.44 25.39 -34.52
C GLY A 936 -15.10 26.68 -33.76
N ALA A 937 -16.04 27.60 -33.74
CA ALA A 937 -15.94 28.88 -33.06
C ALA A 937 -17.34 29.26 -32.55
N VAL A 938 -17.68 28.78 -31.35
CA VAL A 938 -19.02 28.91 -30.76
C VAL A 938 -18.90 29.51 -29.36
N LYS A 939 -19.83 30.40 -28.99
CA LYS A 939 -19.93 30.87 -27.60
C LYS A 939 -20.24 29.70 -26.65
N PRO A 940 -19.83 29.74 -25.38
CA PRO A 940 -20.25 28.76 -24.38
C PRO A 940 -21.76 28.54 -24.41
N THR A 941 -22.19 27.30 -24.61
CA THR A 941 -23.59 26.96 -24.91
C THR A 941 -24.14 25.97 -23.91
N ALA A 942 -25.30 26.28 -23.34
CA ALA A 942 -26.06 25.36 -22.49
C ALA A 942 -27.49 25.19 -23.02
N VAL A 943 -27.90 23.94 -23.21
CA VAL A 943 -29.28 23.59 -23.59
C VAL A 943 -29.93 22.83 -22.43
N TYR A 944 -31.08 23.31 -21.99
CA TYR A 944 -31.89 22.59 -21.01
C TYR A 944 -32.72 21.52 -21.72
N VAL A 945 -32.76 20.31 -21.18
CA VAL A 945 -33.63 19.22 -21.64
C VAL A 945 -34.29 18.55 -20.41
N PRO A 946 -35.63 18.39 -20.36
CA PRO A 946 -36.30 17.74 -19.22
C PRO A 946 -35.83 16.29 -19.01
N LEU A 947 -35.58 15.88 -17.76
CA LEU A 947 -35.05 14.55 -17.43
C LEU A 947 -35.90 13.41 -18.00
N GLU A 948 -37.22 13.54 -17.96
CA GLU A 948 -38.16 12.54 -18.50
C GLU A 948 -38.03 12.36 -20.03
N GLU A 949 -37.69 13.43 -20.75
CA GLU A 949 -37.43 13.38 -22.18
C GLU A 949 -36.06 12.83 -22.51
N ILE A 950 -35.05 13.10 -21.68
CA ILE A 950 -33.71 12.51 -21.80
C ILE A 950 -33.82 10.98 -21.74
N MET A 951 -34.64 10.45 -20.83
CA MET A 951 -34.76 9.00 -20.60
C MET A 951 -35.47 8.22 -21.71
N LYS A 952 -36.05 8.89 -22.72
CA LYS A 952 -36.62 8.20 -23.88
C LYS A 952 -35.51 7.71 -24.80
N ASP A 953 -35.55 6.45 -25.22
CA ASP A 953 -34.46 5.80 -25.98
C ASP A 953 -34.00 6.59 -27.21
N LYS A 954 -34.94 7.13 -28.00
CA LYS A 954 -34.62 7.95 -29.18
C LYS A 954 -33.85 9.23 -28.85
N ASN A 955 -34.10 9.81 -27.67
CA ASN A 955 -33.50 11.06 -27.24
C ASN A 955 -32.20 10.83 -26.46
N PHE A 956 -32.10 9.73 -25.72
CA PHE A 956 -30.97 9.46 -24.82
C PHE A 956 -29.64 9.51 -25.59
N GLU A 957 -29.52 8.78 -26.70
CA GLU A 957 -28.30 8.79 -27.52
C GLU A 957 -27.94 10.17 -28.09
N LEU A 958 -28.97 10.95 -28.46
CA LEU A 958 -28.77 12.32 -28.94
C LEU A 958 -28.27 13.21 -27.80
N VAL A 959 -28.87 13.13 -26.62
CA VAL A 959 -28.51 13.94 -25.44
C VAL A 959 -27.13 13.56 -24.91
N THR A 960 -26.80 12.26 -24.89
CA THR A 960 -25.52 11.75 -24.36
C THR A 960 -24.42 11.66 -25.43
N LYS A 961 -24.61 12.33 -26.57
CA LYS A 961 -23.55 12.44 -27.58
C LYS A 961 -22.49 13.43 -27.07
N GLU A 962 -21.26 12.97 -26.96
CA GLU A 962 -20.13 13.85 -26.65
C GLU A 962 -19.96 14.91 -27.75
N ILE A 963 -20.01 16.18 -27.33
CA ILE A 963 -19.61 17.34 -28.14
C ILE A 963 -18.32 17.86 -27.53
N PHE A 964 -17.20 17.53 -28.17
CA PHE A 964 -15.87 17.95 -27.73
C PHE A 964 -15.62 19.43 -28.07
N GLY A 965 -16.36 20.31 -27.39
CA GLY A 965 -16.46 21.74 -27.63
C GLY A 965 -17.21 22.44 -26.49
N PRO A 966 -17.45 23.77 -26.57
CA PRO A 966 -17.94 24.56 -25.45
C PRO A 966 -19.46 24.43 -25.30
N PHE A 967 -19.93 23.22 -25.04
CA PHE A 967 -21.33 22.83 -25.03
C PHE A 967 -21.65 21.91 -23.82
N GLN A 968 -22.81 22.11 -23.19
CA GLN A 968 -23.32 21.18 -22.18
C GLN A 968 -24.86 21.08 -22.22
N VAL A 969 -25.39 19.96 -21.74
CA VAL A 969 -26.80 19.79 -21.42
C VAL A 969 -27.02 20.05 -19.93
N ILE A 970 -28.13 20.70 -19.58
CA ILE A 970 -28.58 20.90 -18.20
C ILE A 970 -29.96 20.28 -18.05
N THR A 971 -30.19 19.58 -16.95
CA THR A 971 -31.51 19.05 -16.59
C THR A 971 -31.77 19.27 -15.11
N ASP A 972 -33.02 19.25 -14.69
CA ASP A 972 -33.38 19.26 -13.28
C ASP A 972 -34.04 17.94 -12.85
N TYR A 973 -33.94 17.66 -11.55
CA TYR A 973 -34.58 16.48 -10.96
C TYR A 973 -35.12 16.80 -9.58
N LYS A 974 -36.26 16.18 -9.24
CA LYS A 974 -36.85 16.26 -7.91
C LYS A 974 -36.15 15.28 -6.96
N SER A 975 -36.32 15.50 -5.66
CA SER A 975 -35.80 14.59 -4.63
C SER A 975 -36.25 13.12 -4.87
N SER A 976 -37.48 12.92 -5.36
CA SER A 976 -38.04 11.61 -5.69
C SER A 976 -37.52 10.98 -6.99
N GLN A 977 -36.75 11.72 -7.79
CA GLN A 977 -36.25 11.30 -9.10
C GLN A 977 -34.75 10.92 -9.08
N LEU A 978 -34.11 10.86 -7.91
CA LEU A 978 -32.70 10.45 -7.82
C LEU A 978 -32.46 9.08 -8.48
N SER A 979 -33.37 8.12 -8.31
CA SER A 979 -33.26 6.81 -8.98
C SER A 979 -33.25 6.92 -10.51
N VAL A 980 -34.02 7.84 -11.09
CA VAL A 980 -34.06 8.08 -12.55
C VAL A 980 -32.75 8.70 -13.02
N VAL A 981 -32.14 9.58 -12.22
CA VAL A 981 -30.81 10.12 -12.50
C VAL A 981 -29.78 8.99 -12.51
N LEU A 982 -29.79 8.13 -11.50
CA LEU A 982 -28.86 6.99 -11.42
C LEU A 982 -29.04 6.01 -12.59
N ASP A 983 -30.27 5.73 -13.01
CA ASP A 983 -30.56 4.94 -14.21
C ASP A 983 -30.00 5.61 -15.48
N ALA A 984 -30.04 6.95 -15.56
CA ALA A 984 -29.42 7.68 -16.66
C ALA A 984 -27.90 7.51 -16.67
N LEU A 985 -27.24 7.54 -15.50
CA LEU A 985 -25.79 7.34 -15.39
C LEU A 985 -25.36 5.94 -15.84
N GLU A 986 -26.11 4.92 -15.40
CA GLU A 986 -25.83 3.51 -15.73
C GLU A 986 -26.01 3.24 -17.23
N ARG A 987 -26.93 3.93 -17.91
CA ARG A 987 -27.15 3.80 -19.35
C ARG A 987 -26.03 4.42 -20.21
N MET A 988 -25.20 5.30 -19.66
CA MET A 988 -24.12 5.92 -20.41
C MET A 988 -23.04 4.88 -20.76
N HIS A 989 -22.45 5.01 -21.95
CA HIS A 989 -21.41 4.07 -22.39
C HIS A 989 -20.00 4.43 -21.89
N ASN A 990 -19.78 5.69 -21.52
CA ASN A 990 -18.47 6.22 -21.13
C ASN A 990 -18.47 6.57 -19.64
N HIS A 991 -17.49 6.06 -18.91
CA HIS A 991 -17.38 6.21 -17.46
C HIS A 991 -16.02 6.80 -17.05
N LEU A 992 -15.70 7.99 -17.56
CA LEU A 992 -14.41 8.64 -17.35
C LEU A 992 -14.38 9.46 -16.05
N THR A 993 -14.98 10.66 -16.03
CA THR A 993 -15.03 11.51 -14.83
C THR A 993 -16.44 11.87 -14.39
N ALA A 994 -16.61 12.17 -13.11
CA ALA A 994 -17.88 12.61 -12.57
C ALA A 994 -17.70 13.51 -11.34
N ALA A 995 -18.75 14.28 -11.02
CA ALA A 995 -18.79 15.12 -9.83
C ALA A 995 -20.11 14.98 -9.07
N VAL A 996 -20.04 14.73 -7.76
CA VAL A 996 -21.19 14.74 -6.85
C VAL A 996 -21.03 15.90 -5.87
N VAL A 997 -21.72 17.01 -6.15
CA VAL A 997 -21.67 18.25 -5.37
C VAL A 997 -22.72 18.19 -4.26
N SER A 998 -22.30 17.66 -3.11
CA SER A 998 -23.08 17.58 -1.88
C SER A 998 -22.13 17.37 -0.71
N ASN A 999 -22.47 17.82 0.49
CA ASN A 999 -21.83 17.45 1.74
C ASN A 999 -22.71 16.48 2.57
N ASP A 1000 -23.89 16.11 2.08
CA ASP A 1000 -24.71 15.07 2.71
C ASP A 1000 -24.05 13.70 2.49
N PRO A 1001 -23.49 13.07 3.55
CA PRO A 1001 -22.79 11.80 3.41
C PRO A 1001 -23.70 10.67 2.92
N LEU A 1002 -25.01 10.71 3.20
CA LEU A 1002 -25.95 9.69 2.74
C LEU A 1002 -26.21 9.82 1.25
N PHE A 1003 -26.41 11.05 0.78
CA PHE A 1003 -26.55 11.34 -0.65
C PHE A 1003 -25.27 10.97 -1.41
N LEU A 1004 -24.10 11.36 -0.89
CA LEU A 1004 -22.81 11.03 -1.48
C LEU A 1004 -22.62 9.52 -1.57
N GLN A 1005 -22.87 8.78 -0.49
CA GLN A 1005 -22.74 7.33 -0.48
C GLN A 1005 -23.69 6.65 -1.46
N ASP A 1006 -24.93 7.13 -1.57
CA ASP A 1006 -25.93 6.53 -2.46
C ASP A 1006 -25.55 6.73 -3.93
N VAL A 1007 -25.13 7.94 -4.31
CA VAL A 1007 -24.73 8.24 -5.69
C VAL A 1007 -23.40 7.57 -6.06
N ILE A 1008 -22.39 7.65 -5.19
CA ILE A 1008 -21.07 7.04 -5.47
C ILE A 1008 -21.17 5.52 -5.48
N GLY A 1009 -21.94 4.93 -4.57
CA GLY A 1009 -22.14 3.48 -4.50
C GLY A 1009 -22.90 2.89 -5.71
N LYS A 1010 -23.58 3.73 -6.49
CA LYS A 1010 -24.42 3.36 -7.64
C LYS A 1010 -23.98 4.02 -8.95
N SER A 1011 -22.71 4.44 -9.05
CA SER A 1011 -22.12 4.98 -10.28
C SER A 1011 -20.75 4.37 -10.56
N VAL A 1012 -20.27 4.52 -11.80
CA VAL A 1012 -19.12 3.74 -12.32
C VAL A 1012 -17.88 4.60 -12.62
N ASN A 1013 -18.04 5.90 -12.92
CA ASN A 1013 -16.97 6.75 -13.47
C ASN A 1013 -15.64 6.63 -12.70
N GLY A 1014 -14.57 6.31 -13.42
CA GLY A 1014 -13.28 5.92 -12.84
C GLY A 1014 -12.57 7.03 -12.07
N THR A 1015 -12.94 8.29 -12.34
CA THR A 1015 -12.44 9.46 -11.60
C THR A 1015 -13.61 10.32 -11.12
N THR A 1016 -14.19 9.93 -9.98
CA THR A 1016 -15.33 10.64 -9.38
C THR A 1016 -14.90 11.53 -8.22
N TYR A 1017 -15.26 12.80 -8.27
CA TYR A 1017 -15.04 13.76 -7.18
C TYR A 1017 -16.33 13.94 -6.36
N ALA A 1018 -16.19 14.02 -5.04
CA ALA A 1018 -17.32 14.14 -4.11
C ALA A 1018 -17.08 15.25 -3.08
N GLY A 1019 -18.16 15.92 -2.67
CA GLY A 1019 -18.13 17.06 -1.74
C GLY A 1019 -18.64 18.36 -2.38
N LEU A 1020 -18.94 19.39 -1.59
CA LEU A 1020 -19.39 20.71 -2.10
C LEU A 1020 -18.43 21.38 -3.11
N ARG A 1021 -17.17 20.92 -3.17
CA ARG A 1021 -16.14 21.43 -4.09
C ARG A 1021 -15.79 20.45 -5.20
N ALA A 1022 -16.64 19.43 -5.42
CA ALA A 1022 -16.46 18.46 -6.49
C ALA A 1022 -16.46 19.14 -7.86
N ARG A 1023 -15.64 18.61 -8.76
CA ARG A 1023 -15.42 19.08 -10.14
C ARG A 1023 -15.27 17.86 -11.04
N THR A 1024 -15.43 17.99 -12.35
CA THR A 1024 -15.15 16.89 -13.29
C THR A 1024 -13.73 16.99 -13.84
N THR A 1025 -13.20 18.21 -14.00
CA THR A 1025 -11.93 18.45 -14.68
C THR A 1025 -10.71 18.58 -13.75
N GLY A 1026 -9.51 18.53 -14.34
CA GLY A 1026 -8.28 18.95 -13.65
C GLY A 1026 -7.79 17.96 -12.59
N ALA A 1027 -7.76 16.68 -12.94
CA ALA A 1027 -7.03 15.68 -12.16
C ALA A 1027 -5.52 15.96 -12.22
N PRO A 1028 -4.83 16.18 -11.09
CA PRO A 1028 -3.39 16.31 -11.07
C PRO A 1028 -2.71 14.93 -11.00
N GLN A 1029 -1.40 14.91 -11.17
CA GLN A 1029 -0.56 13.70 -11.17
C GLN A 1029 -0.54 12.92 -9.83
N ASN A 1030 -1.13 13.45 -8.76
CA ASN A 1030 -1.08 12.86 -7.42
C ASN A 1030 -2.20 11.83 -7.16
N HIS A 1031 -3.16 11.69 -8.06
CA HIS A 1031 -4.20 10.65 -7.98
C HIS A 1031 -4.53 10.12 -9.38
N TRP A 1032 -5.24 8.99 -9.42
CA TRP A 1032 -5.67 8.36 -10.66
C TRP A 1032 -6.52 9.31 -11.50
N PHE A 1033 -6.34 9.23 -12.82
CA PHE A 1033 -7.28 9.72 -13.82
C PHE A 1033 -7.39 8.68 -14.93
N GLY A 1034 -8.60 8.32 -15.30
CA GLY A 1034 -8.88 7.29 -16.29
C GLY A 1034 -10.23 6.63 -16.05
N PRO A 1035 -10.76 5.88 -17.03
CA PRO A 1035 -12.09 5.29 -16.92
C PRO A 1035 -12.09 4.07 -15.98
N ALA A 1036 -13.30 3.67 -15.58
CA ALA A 1036 -13.57 2.39 -14.94
C ALA A 1036 -14.70 1.65 -15.67
N GLY A 1037 -14.95 0.40 -15.30
CA GLY A 1037 -15.91 -0.47 -16.02
C GLY A 1037 -15.33 -1.15 -17.27
N ASP A 1038 -14.11 -0.78 -17.71
CA ASP A 1038 -13.40 -1.41 -18.82
C ASP A 1038 -12.05 -2.01 -18.36
N ALA A 1039 -11.82 -3.30 -18.62
CA ALA A 1039 -10.56 -3.97 -18.33
C ALA A 1039 -9.37 -3.42 -19.16
N ARG A 1040 -9.68 -2.77 -20.28
CA ARG A 1040 -8.73 -2.06 -21.15
C ARG A 1040 -8.46 -0.64 -20.65
N GLY A 1041 -9.15 -0.15 -19.62
CA GLY A 1041 -8.98 1.20 -19.10
C GLY A 1041 -7.52 1.51 -18.75
N ALA A 1042 -7.06 2.67 -19.20
CA ALA A 1042 -5.74 3.24 -18.89
C ALA A 1042 -5.89 4.28 -17.77
N GLY A 1043 -4.92 4.37 -16.87
CA GLY A 1043 -4.87 5.47 -15.90
C GLY A 1043 -3.57 6.22 -15.93
N ILE A 1044 -3.56 7.53 -15.65
CA ILE A 1044 -2.38 8.41 -15.77
C ILE A 1044 -1.73 8.77 -14.43
N GLY A 1045 -0.41 9.00 -14.48
CA GLY A 1045 0.29 9.93 -13.59
C GLY A 1045 0.74 9.37 -12.25
N THR A 1046 0.00 8.42 -11.69
CA THR A 1046 0.34 7.77 -10.42
C THR A 1046 1.30 6.58 -10.60
N PRO A 1047 2.00 6.15 -9.53
CA PRO A 1047 2.75 4.90 -9.56
C PRO A 1047 1.91 3.68 -9.91
N GLU A 1048 0.63 3.66 -9.51
CA GLU A 1048 -0.32 2.59 -9.81
C GLU A 1048 -0.69 2.58 -11.29
N ALA A 1049 -0.92 3.75 -11.88
CA ALA A 1049 -1.13 3.97 -13.31
C ALA A 1049 0.05 3.51 -14.19
N ILE A 1050 1.30 3.85 -13.81
CA ILE A 1050 2.52 3.34 -14.48
C ILE A 1050 2.78 1.85 -14.16
N LYS A 1051 2.07 1.36 -13.13
CA LYS A 1051 1.89 -0.01 -12.66
C LYS A 1051 0.80 -0.82 -13.37
N LEU A 1052 -0.15 -0.20 -14.10
CA LEU A 1052 -1.45 -0.80 -14.56
C LEU A 1052 -1.81 -0.62 -16.04
#